data_AF-A0A077P6P2-F1
#
_entry.id   AF-A0A077P6P2-F1
#
_cell.length_a   1.000
_cell.length_b   1.000
_cell.length_c   1.000
_cell.angle_alpha   90.00
_cell.angle_beta   90.00
_cell.angle_gamma   90.00
#
_symmetry.space_group_name_H-M   'P 1'
#
loop_
_entity.id
_entity.type
_entity.pdbx_description
1 polymer ?
#
loop_
_entity_poly.entity_id
_entity_poly.type
_entity_poly.pdbx_seq_one_letter_code
_entity_poly.pdbx_strand_id
1 'polypeptide(L)'
;MGKNHDYSDEQQNMKRVSPLLAAVAEIALPEIPLPEKYSLTTVKQHNTPSSVSLVDSLRNLGYHSIFDIVSLSKQRFIKRHNESLAGHAEIIFDKAVSMANQLVQYYRQNPLRQYDGQTAASLSTTTDNQGTSGQTGKLPDYSSLFSEPWDDFCQPDAIESLDSPANYLLDLYKFIQQIEVDGTNQAILLASRRSDISHLMLDSDALYKELPALTIVNDVLSESARIYINQIGEANKPVNQVLGETRFPFTLPYNLPTQQINRGLAESKNELGTVVRQVDTHFPWHTEISKYDQILLAYSQLSNEQISLLTEADPFSQNLLSRDQLIKAYYGSSTTELVPDKDISRHAYIVAQDDSVEGPTKLVENSPNAYDMISITCKNLADKTISVKLRAENVLTYYRIKARMEPFDNSPPFSRQLKLTYVESDNSDIGNLDDGPYFGNMTIYAATPKETPSGEHQPTGPIDGVVFQAMSYRLAIAKSDTSSSELSPQANDFFINNYGLSEEESAQLKKIAIFGDQTGTQVTHIENLFSSGNYRPIVSPNVHFSNPIFFNGQSTATFPAAYHYGGVYINAGQQDALEIIRADNRREIKAVSNFRYDRLNRFVRLQRWLGLPYHQLDLLLASGIRAEADNLNMSITDNVLKQLGLFRHLTMQYQVTPEMFAGWLYQITPFSTSDSVPFFDQIFNQTKLFDQPLTLDDEVFNYTATQGDDAKTVKQLCAGLGISTVTFQLIAPMVESALTPAQDTLTGKLRRNLDVVSRLYRLVSIPRTFGLSTEDGVFLIDILTGNHRYLAQQPIFTADPTRKDDILIVIMKIEAVSRWLAKTKITAAKLSLLLGQTVLPVVPTDSMVTFFKGIEAGLSDSVLLSPSDFTRPELTTVTWWELLTAEGGLLNAQGLILDIPPEWDKTDETQIRERVKALLKEDIALQDNVINLVTQLLIQAKNAQENLLSSTIAAEYGVEKSLVPLQLRWLGSNVYLVLEMILAGVPETAAELSHQFTGLTYSLLIYTQIISTLKINKNLLLLRLTKPEWLGLPNSKTSNSLSLDEIYLLTRYQDFVNNANQNEDKIHDYFSYANKPQANGKAVKDNNDGSEKCAEILADILGWNADEIYLACTLRELTPPQAKNLPHIDWLRRLQQLAVTTRLSVKTLWDASTLTLNTDFSIYQSVGEAVMAALKTQGDNENV
;
A
#
# COMPACT_ATOMS: atom_id res chain seq x y z
N MET A 1 46.25 16.83 33.04
CA MET A 1 46.93 17.81 33.91
C MET A 1 46.15 17.81 35.22
N GLY A 2 46.61 17.09 36.25
CA GLY A 2 47.44 17.61 37.36
C GLY A 2 46.51 18.04 38.50
N LYS A 3 46.65 17.67 39.78
CA LYS A 3 47.71 17.05 40.57
C LYS A 3 47.09 16.57 41.90
N ASN A 4 47.73 15.58 42.50
CA ASN A 4 47.55 15.06 43.86
C ASN A 4 47.57 16.13 44.97
N HIS A 5 46.87 15.84 46.07
CA HIS A 5 47.37 15.84 47.46
C HIS A 5 46.48 14.87 48.25
N ASP A 6 46.93 13.67 48.64
CA ASP A 6 47.86 13.35 49.75
C ASP A 6 47.60 14.15 51.04
N TYR A 7 46.86 13.51 51.95
CA TYR A 7 47.10 13.51 53.40
C TYR A 7 46.90 12.05 53.84
N SER A 8 47.98 11.27 53.79
CA SER A 8 48.91 11.02 54.90
C SER A 8 48.32 10.11 55.98
N ASP A 9 48.85 8.89 55.98
CA ASP A 9 49.01 8.00 57.12
C ASP A 9 49.05 8.73 58.47
N GLU A 10 47.98 8.60 59.25
CA GLU A 10 48.14 8.36 60.68
C GLU A 10 48.03 6.86 60.93
N GLN A 11 49.17 6.18 60.78
CA GLN A 11 49.43 4.95 61.50
C GLN A 11 49.29 5.23 63.01
N GLN A 12 48.14 4.92 63.61
CA GLN A 12 48.02 4.65 65.05
C GLN A 12 46.65 4.08 65.45
N ASN A 13 46.39 2.80 65.17
CA ASN A 13 46.44 1.80 66.24
C ASN A 13 46.18 0.38 65.72
N MET A 14 47.26 -0.38 65.80
CA MET A 14 47.35 -1.80 65.64
C MET A 14 46.34 -2.57 66.51
N LYS A 15 45.81 -3.64 65.90
CA LYS A 15 45.60 -4.95 66.53
C LYS A 15 44.71 -4.99 67.77
N ARG A 16 43.39 -5.00 67.59
CA ARG A 16 42.52 -5.77 68.49
C ARG A 16 41.49 -6.56 67.69
N VAL A 17 41.75 -7.86 67.55
CA VAL A 17 40.69 -8.87 67.36
C VAL A 17 39.69 -8.63 68.50
N SER A 18 38.38 -8.65 68.24
CA SER A 18 37.46 -8.74 69.38
C SER A 18 37.82 -10.04 70.10
N PRO A 19 38.14 -10.02 71.41
CA PRO A 19 38.54 -11.24 72.14
C PRO A 19 37.45 -12.33 72.10
N LEU A 20 36.26 -11.95 71.63
CA LEU A 20 35.07 -12.76 71.50
C LEU A 20 35.12 -13.68 70.28
N LEU A 21 35.72 -13.25 69.16
CA LEU A 21 35.87 -14.12 67.97
C LEU A 21 36.86 -15.27 68.25
N ALA A 22 37.88 -15.02 69.07
CA ALA A 22 38.83 -16.03 69.53
C ALA A 22 38.19 -17.03 70.52
N ALA A 23 37.26 -16.59 71.36
CA ALA A 23 36.56 -17.45 72.33
C ALA A 23 35.64 -18.49 71.68
N VAL A 24 35.16 -18.27 70.44
CA VAL A 24 34.36 -19.24 69.68
C VAL A 24 35.21 -20.46 69.27
N ALA A 25 36.51 -20.27 69.03
CA ALA A 25 37.40 -21.29 68.45
C ALA A 25 37.98 -22.34 69.43
N GLU A 26 37.86 -22.17 70.75
CA GLU A 26 38.42 -23.13 71.72
C GLU A 26 37.31 -23.95 72.39
N ILE A 27 37.00 -25.16 71.87
CA ILE A 27 36.47 -26.31 72.65
C ILE A 27 36.92 -27.63 72.00
N ALA A 28 37.41 -28.55 72.85
CA ALA A 28 37.84 -29.90 72.52
C ALA A 28 36.68 -30.84 72.12
N LEU A 29 36.91 -31.65 71.08
CA LEU A 29 35.96 -32.62 70.54
C LEU A 29 35.83 -33.86 71.46
N PRO A 30 34.62 -34.37 71.74
CA PRO A 30 34.42 -35.68 72.37
C PRO A 30 34.63 -36.82 71.35
N GLU A 31 35.43 -37.81 71.72
CA GLU A 31 35.60 -39.06 70.96
C GLU A 31 34.34 -39.94 71.06
N ILE A 32 33.77 -40.33 69.90
CA ILE A 32 32.75 -41.39 69.79
C ILE A 32 33.14 -42.30 68.61
N PRO A 33 33.06 -43.64 68.75
CA PRO A 33 33.60 -44.60 67.78
C PRO A 33 32.74 -44.74 66.52
N LEU A 34 33.38 -44.81 65.36
CA LEU A 34 32.79 -45.08 64.05
C LEU A 34 32.56 -46.58 63.83
N PRO A 35 31.46 -47.01 63.17
CA PRO A 35 31.41 -48.30 62.49
C PRO A 35 32.00 -48.21 61.08
N GLU A 36 32.82 -49.19 60.76
CA GLU A 36 33.60 -49.37 59.54
C GLU A 36 32.73 -49.52 58.27
N LYS A 37 33.12 -48.83 57.19
CA LYS A 37 33.33 -49.46 55.87
C LYS A 37 34.06 -48.52 54.90
N TYR A 38 34.97 -49.16 54.17
CA TYR A 38 35.86 -48.67 53.09
C TYR A 38 37.22 -48.13 53.52
N SER A 39 38.14 -49.08 53.64
CA SER A 39 39.58 -48.89 53.76
C SER A 39 40.27 -48.72 52.41
N LEU A 40 41.48 -48.15 52.51
CA LEU A 40 42.66 -48.20 51.61
C LEU A 40 42.79 -46.99 50.66
N THR A 41 43.62 -46.01 51.00
CA THR A 41 45.09 -46.19 50.88
C THR A 41 45.91 -45.29 51.83
N THR A 42 46.79 -45.96 52.58
CA THR A 42 47.97 -45.49 53.34
C THR A 42 49.02 -44.81 52.43
N VAL A 43 49.95 -43.90 52.79
CA VAL A 43 50.51 -43.38 54.06
C VAL A 43 51.45 -42.21 53.69
N LYS A 44 51.50 -41.15 54.52
CA LYS A 44 52.73 -40.57 55.11
C LYS A 44 52.39 -39.32 55.94
N GLN A 45 52.37 -39.51 57.25
CA GLN A 45 52.43 -38.43 58.23
C GLN A 45 53.85 -37.85 58.25
N HIS A 46 53.96 -36.55 58.02
CA HIS A 46 54.99 -35.72 58.63
C HIS A 46 54.29 -34.72 59.56
N ASN A 47 54.52 -34.88 60.86
CA ASN A 47 54.17 -33.89 61.88
C ASN A 47 55.03 -32.64 61.68
N THR A 48 54.42 -31.44 61.67
CA THR A 48 54.70 -30.27 62.54
C THR A 48 53.90 -29.04 62.07
N PRO A 49 53.62 -28.07 62.97
CA PRO A 49 52.29 -27.49 63.11
C PRO A 49 52.17 -26.08 62.52
N SER A 50 51.03 -25.80 61.89
CA SER A 50 50.47 -24.45 61.79
C SER A 50 48.96 -24.59 61.77
N SER A 51 48.35 -24.53 62.95
CA SER A 51 46.92 -24.32 63.08
C SER A 51 46.61 -22.98 62.41
N VAL A 52 46.09 -23.00 61.18
CA VAL A 52 45.29 -21.88 60.68
C VAL A 52 44.21 -21.70 61.74
N SER A 53 44.28 -20.60 62.49
CA SER A 53 43.30 -20.40 63.54
C SER A 53 41.94 -20.31 62.87
N LEU A 54 40.90 -20.87 63.50
CA LEU A 54 39.53 -20.77 63.00
C LEU A 54 39.13 -19.31 62.73
N VAL A 55 39.75 -18.37 63.44
CA VAL A 55 39.62 -16.92 63.24
C VAL A 55 40.20 -16.46 61.89
N ASP A 56 41.35 -16.98 61.48
CA ASP A 56 41.95 -16.68 60.17
C ASP A 56 41.13 -17.32 59.03
N SER A 57 40.60 -18.52 59.24
CA SER A 57 39.65 -19.15 58.30
C SER A 57 38.35 -18.36 58.16
N LEU A 58 37.76 -17.88 59.27
CA LEU A 58 36.54 -17.05 59.24
C LEU A 58 36.79 -15.68 58.59
N ARG A 59 37.97 -15.08 58.82
CA ARG A 59 38.39 -13.84 58.14
C ARG A 59 38.59 -14.02 56.65
N ASN A 60 39.22 -15.12 56.23
CA ASN A 60 39.38 -15.46 54.82
C ASN A 60 38.03 -15.76 54.14
N LEU A 61 37.02 -16.21 54.90
CA LEU A 61 35.63 -16.37 54.47
C LEU A 61 34.82 -15.07 54.52
N GLY A 62 35.43 -13.94 54.88
CA GLY A 62 34.82 -12.60 54.85
C GLY A 62 34.07 -12.17 56.11
N TYR A 63 34.07 -12.98 57.18
CA TYR A 63 33.44 -12.63 58.46
C TYR A 63 34.42 -11.90 59.37
N HIS A 64 34.13 -10.63 59.68
CA HIS A 64 35.00 -9.77 60.47
C HIS A 64 34.54 -9.65 61.93
N SER A 65 33.25 -9.92 62.18
CA SER A 65 32.58 -9.87 63.46
C SER A 65 31.68 -11.09 63.68
N ILE A 66 31.40 -11.41 64.94
CA ILE A 66 30.39 -12.41 65.32
C ILE A 66 29.00 -11.98 64.83
N PHE A 67 28.74 -10.67 64.77
CA PHE A 67 27.48 -10.13 64.25
C PHE A 67 27.30 -10.38 62.75
N ASP A 68 28.39 -10.53 61.99
CA ASP A 68 28.34 -10.89 60.56
C ASP A 68 27.92 -12.36 60.38
N ILE A 69 28.22 -13.21 61.37
CA ILE A 69 27.79 -14.61 61.39
C ILE A 69 26.30 -14.67 61.76
N VAL A 70 25.90 -13.93 62.80
CA VAL A 70 24.52 -13.92 63.33
C VAL A 70 23.53 -13.22 62.39
N SER A 71 24.00 -12.38 61.47
CA SER A 71 23.14 -11.77 60.43
C SER A 71 22.61 -12.79 59.42
N LEU A 72 23.21 -13.98 59.33
CA LEU A 72 22.74 -15.09 58.51
C LEU A 72 21.85 -16.04 59.32
N SER A 73 20.98 -16.80 58.64
CA SER A 73 20.25 -17.87 59.32
C SER A 73 21.15 -19.08 59.55
N LYS A 74 20.90 -19.81 60.65
CA LYS A 74 21.63 -21.02 61.02
C LYS A 74 21.77 -22.01 59.85
N GLN A 75 20.66 -22.25 59.16
CA GLN A 75 20.61 -23.16 58.01
C GLN A 75 21.48 -22.69 56.84
N ARG A 76 21.49 -21.38 56.54
CA ARG A 76 22.33 -20.79 55.47
C ARG A 76 23.81 -20.86 55.82
N PHE A 77 24.17 -20.53 57.06
CA PHE A 77 25.55 -20.57 57.51
C PHE A 77 26.12 -22.01 57.45
N ILE A 78 25.33 -22.99 57.89
CA ILE A 78 25.67 -24.40 57.73
C ILE A 78 25.81 -24.72 56.25
N LYS A 79 24.80 -24.45 55.42
CA LYS A 79 24.84 -24.78 53.99
C LYS A 79 26.07 -24.22 53.26
N ARG A 80 26.47 -22.97 53.55
CA ARG A 80 27.60 -22.30 52.88
C ARG A 80 28.96 -22.81 53.32
N HIS A 81 29.11 -23.13 54.61
CA HIS A 81 30.44 -23.31 55.23
C HIS A 81 30.64 -24.63 55.95
N ASN A 82 29.70 -25.58 55.86
CA ASN A 82 29.85 -26.86 56.56
C ASN A 82 31.09 -27.62 56.09
N GLU A 83 31.35 -27.65 54.78
CA GLU A 83 32.51 -28.35 54.22
C GLU A 83 33.82 -27.61 54.53
N SER A 84 33.83 -26.28 54.42
CA SER A 84 35.02 -25.45 54.69
C SER A 84 35.39 -25.39 56.18
N LEU A 85 34.42 -25.56 57.08
CA LEU A 85 34.60 -25.61 58.54
C LEU A 85 34.56 -27.04 59.09
N ALA A 86 34.84 -28.04 58.25
CA ALA A 86 35.00 -29.45 58.63
C ALA A 86 33.81 -30.03 59.43
N GLY A 87 32.58 -29.63 59.12
CA GLY A 87 31.35 -30.11 59.78
C GLY A 87 30.94 -29.32 61.03
N HIS A 88 31.72 -28.31 61.45
CA HIS A 88 31.51 -27.60 62.72
C HIS A 88 30.73 -26.28 62.58
N ALA A 89 30.21 -25.98 61.38
CA ALA A 89 29.51 -24.72 61.12
C ALA A 89 28.31 -24.50 62.05
N GLU A 90 27.58 -25.56 62.40
CA GLU A 90 26.45 -25.50 63.34
C GLU A 90 26.87 -25.02 64.74
N ILE A 91 27.95 -25.61 65.26
CA ILE A 91 28.46 -25.31 66.61
C ILE A 91 29.00 -23.88 66.66
N ILE A 92 29.70 -23.46 65.60
CA ILE A 92 30.24 -22.11 65.46
C ILE A 92 29.10 -21.08 65.44
N PHE A 93 28.02 -21.36 64.70
CA PHE A 93 26.85 -20.48 64.65
C PHE A 93 26.14 -20.37 66.00
N ASP A 94 25.85 -21.49 66.66
CA ASP A 94 25.15 -21.48 67.96
C ASP A 94 25.98 -20.74 69.03
N LYS A 95 27.30 -20.90 69.00
CA LYS A 95 28.21 -20.20 69.90
C LYS A 95 28.32 -18.71 69.55
N ALA A 96 28.31 -18.35 68.26
CA ALA A 96 28.23 -16.97 67.80
C ALA A 96 26.94 -16.28 68.28
N VAL A 97 25.78 -16.93 68.14
CA VAL A 97 24.48 -16.43 68.64
C VAL A 97 24.49 -16.29 70.15
N SER A 98 24.97 -17.30 70.88
CA SER A 98 25.08 -17.24 72.34
C SER A 98 25.98 -16.09 72.77
N MET A 99 27.11 -15.89 72.09
CA MET A 99 28.07 -14.83 72.43
C MET A 99 27.52 -13.44 72.07
N ALA A 100 26.87 -13.29 70.92
CA ALA A 100 26.18 -12.05 70.55
C ALA A 100 25.09 -11.69 71.58
N ASN A 101 24.29 -12.67 72.00
CA ASN A 101 23.27 -12.46 73.04
C ASN A 101 23.87 -12.14 74.41
N GLN A 102 24.96 -12.81 74.81
CA GLN A 102 25.68 -12.50 76.04
C GLN A 102 26.26 -11.08 76.01
N LEU A 103 26.81 -10.63 74.89
CA LEU A 103 27.27 -9.26 74.73
C LEU A 103 26.11 -8.28 74.85
N VAL A 104 25.02 -8.50 74.12
CA VAL A 104 23.81 -7.65 74.20
C VAL A 104 23.27 -7.59 75.63
N GLN A 105 23.21 -8.72 76.35
CA GLN A 105 22.77 -8.76 77.74
C GLN A 105 23.75 -8.08 78.70
N TYR A 106 25.06 -8.34 78.56
CA TYR A 106 26.11 -7.72 79.36
C TYR A 106 26.08 -6.19 79.22
N TYR A 107 25.92 -5.71 78.00
CA TYR A 107 25.87 -4.27 77.72
C TYR A 107 24.50 -3.65 78.03
N ARG A 108 23.38 -4.37 77.99
CA ARG A 108 22.08 -3.90 78.52
C ARG A 108 22.07 -3.84 80.06
N GLN A 109 22.80 -4.75 80.73
CA GLN A 109 22.90 -4.79 82.18
C GLN A 109 23.80 -3.70 82.77
N ASN A 110 24.85 -3.25 82.07
CA ASN A 110 25.74 -2.20 82.57
C ASN A 110 25.07 -0.84 82.87
N PRO A 111 24.21 -0.27 82.01
CA PRO A 111 23.48 0.96 82.33
C PRO A 111 22.43 0.76 83.43
N LEU A 112 21.84 -0.44 83.55
CA LEU A 112 20.89 -0.78 84.62
C LEU A 112 21.60 -0.98 85.98
N ARG A 113 22.78 -1.60 86.00
CA ARG A 113 23.64 -1.75 87.20
C ARG A 113 24.24 -0.43 87.69
N GLN A 114 24.47 0.52 86.79
CA GLN A 114 24.86 1.89 87.17
C GLN A 114 23.68 2.70 87.74
N TYR A 115 22.44 2.29 87.48
CA TYR A 115 21.23 2.94 88.00
C TYR A 115 20.83 2.44 89.40
N ASP A 116 21.01 1.15 89.69
CA ASP A 116 20.63 0.53 90.98
C ASP A 116 21.62 0.79 92.14
N GLY A 117 22.74 1.48 91.89
CA GLY A 117 23.81 1.72 92.87
C GLY A 117 23.80 3.06 93.60
N GLN A 118 22.88 4.00 93.30
CA GLN A 118 22.89 5.34 93.91
C GLN A 118 21.49 5.89 94.28
N THR A 119 21.00 5.48 95.45
CA THR A 119 20.25 6.34 96.40
C THR A 119 20.74 5.95 97.81
N ALA A 120 21.09 6.83 98.77
CA ALA A 120 21.02 8.29 98.85
C ALA A 120 21.89 8.82 100.03
N ALA A 121 22.60 9.94 99.80
CA ALA A 121 22.80 11.10 100.70
C ALA A 121 23.86 12.01 100.02
N SER A 122 23.72 13.31 99.81
CA SER A 122 22.71 14.32 100.17
C SER A 122 22.96 15.57 99.31
N LEU A 123 21.86 16.25 98.96
CA LEU A 123 21.65 17.66 98.63
C LEU A 123 22.85 18.64 98.48
N SER A 124 22.75 19.40 97.38
CA SER A 124 22.76 20.87 97.28
C SER A 124 23.91 21.57 96.53
N THR A 125 23.48 22.57 95.74
CA THR A 125 24.18 23.73 95.17
C THR A 125 24.87 23.63 93.79
N THR A 126 24.18 24.25 92.82
CA THR A 126 24.63 25.22 91.80
C THR A 126 26.09 25.30 91.34
N THR A 127 26.18 25.51 90.02
CA THR A 127 27.19 26.21 89.19
C THR A 127 28.54 25.54 88.89
N ASP A 128 28.81 25.47 87.58
CA ASP A 128 30.09 25.52 86.87
C ASP A 128 31.33 24.92 87.54
N ASN A 129 31.84 23.84 86.95
CA ASN A 129 33.17 23.91 86.33
C ASN A 129 33.53 22.64 85.55
N GLN A 130 34.27 22.88 84.48
CA GLN A 130 35.06 21.90 83.74
C GLN A 130 35.91 21.05 84.69
N GLY A 131 35.91 19.74 84.46
CA GLY A 131 36.74 18.80 85.18
C GLY A 131 36.81 17.48 84.43
N THR A 132 37.86 17.36 83.62
CA THR A 132 38.33 16.14 82.98
C THR A 132 38.44 14.99 84.00
N SER A 133 37.51 14.05 83.94
CA SER A 133 37.70 12.70 84.44
C SER A 133 37.34 11.74 83.32
N GLY A 134 38.37 11.15 82.70
CA GLY A 134 38.22 10.17 81.64
C GLY A 134 37.34 9.01 82.10
N GLN A 135 36.13 8.93 81.55
CA GLN A 135 35.31 7.74 81.61
C GLN A 135 35.81 6.75 80.55
N THR A 136 36.86 6.02 80.89
CA THR A 136 37.22 4.78 80.19
C THR A 136 36.13 3.74 80.46
N GLY A 137 35.15 3.65 79.56
CA GLY A 137 34.10 2.63 79.65
C GLY A 137 32.74 2.95 79.04
N LYS A 138 32.53 4.13 78.44
CA LYS A 138 31.34 4.34 77.59
C LYS A 138 31.63 3.84 76.17
N LEU A 139 30.73 3.02 75.63
CA LEU A 139 30.70 2.73 74.20
C LEU A 139 30.61 4.07 73.44
N PRO A 140 31.22 4.17 72.25
CA PRO A 140 30.92 5.30 71.37
C PRO A 140 29.40 5.31 71.16
N ASP A 141 28.77 6.41 71.57
CA ASP A 141 27.36 6.67 71.34
C ASP A 141 27.07 6.68 69.83
N TYR A 142 25.83 6.45 69.40
CA TYR A 142 25.50 6.38 67.97
C TYR A 142 26.00 7.63 67.23
N SER A 143 25.81 8.80 67.84
CA SER A 143 26.30 10.12 67.41
C SER A 143 27.84 10.27 67.31
N SER A 144 28.60 9.36 67.92
CA SER A 144 30.07 9.32 67.87
C SER A 144 30.63 8.27 66.91
N LEU A 145 29.81 7.29 66.48
CA LEU A 145 30.15 6.33 65.42
C LEU A 145 29.68 6.80 64.05
N PHE A 146 28.54 7.48 64.01
CA PHE A 146 27.95 8.09 62.84
C PHE A 146 27.75 9.56 63.19
N SER A 147 28.43 10.47 62.48
CA SER A 147 28.21 11.89 62.66
C SER A 147 26.75 12.19 62.30
N GLU A 148 25.94 12.59 63.29
CA GLU A 148 24.56 13.03 63.10
C GLU A 148 24.54 14.56 62.94
N PRO A 149 24.60 15.11 61.72
CA PRO A 149 24.14 16.46 61.50
C PRO A 149 22.63 16.49 61.80
N TRP A 150 22.26 17.05 62.96
CA TRP A 150 20.86 17.21 63.38
C TRP A 150 20.03 18.11 62.43
N ASP A 151 20.70 18.76 61.48
CA ASP A 151 20.08 19.52 60.38
C ASP A 151 19.66 18.62 59.19
N ASP A 152 20.11 17.36 59.12
CA ASP A 152 19.85 16.42 58.00
C ASP A 152 18.72 15.40 58.29
N PHE A 153 17.82 15.68 59.24
CA PHE A 153 16.63 14.85 59.41
C PHE A 153 15.71 15.01 58.20
N CYS A 154 15.47 13.88 57.53
CA CYS A 154 14.59 13.83 56.37
C CYS A 154 13.13 14.10 56.74
N GLN A 155 12.37 14.67 55.80
CA GLN A 155 10.93 14.82 55.96
C GLN A 155 10.24 13.45 55.99
N PRO A 156 9.08 13.32 56.66
CA PRO A 156 8.22 12.15 56.50
C PRO A 156 7.95 11.92 55.00
N ASP A 157 8.04 10.66 54.56
CA ASP A 157 7.91 10.24 53.15
C ASP A 157 9.03 10.71 52.19
N ALA A 158 10.12 11.30 52.68
CA ALA A 158 11.28 11.58 51.85
C ALA A 158 11.98 10.30 51.36
N ILE A 159 12.71 10.37 50.24
CA ILE A 159 13.37 9.20 49.65
C ILE A 159 14.43 8.59 50.58
N GLU A 160 15.12 9.43 51.34
CA GLU A 160 16.12 9.06 52.33
C GLU A 160 15.52 8.56 53.66
N SER A 161 14.19 8.57 53.81
CA SER A 161 13.52 7.98 54.97
C SER A 161 13.79 6.47 55.05
N LEU A 162 13.96 5.97 56.27
CA LEU A 162 14.14 4.55 56.53
C LEU A 162 12.91 3.72 56.13
N ASP A 163 11.72 4.33 56.15
CA ASP A 163 10.47 3.68 55.76
C ASP A 163 10.09 3.97 54.29
N SER A 164 10.99 4.55 53.49
CA SER A 164 10.71 4.89 52.10
C SER A 164 10.57 3.64 51.22
N PRO A 165 9.78 3.69 50.13
CA PRO A 165 9.72 2.60 49.17
C PRO A 165 11.07 2.30 48.52
N ALA A 166 11.96 3.29 48.40
CA ALA A 166 13.31 3.12 47.88
C ALA A 166 14.18 2.28 48.83
N ASN A 167 14.10 2.53 50.14
CA ASN A 167 14.80 1.71 51.12
C ASN A 167 14.23 0.29 51.18
N TYR A 168 12.90 0.14 51.04
CA TYR A 168 12.28 -1.19 50.92
C TYR A 168 12.77 -1.95 49.67
N LEU A 169 12.87 -1.29 48.51
CA LEU A 169 13.44 -1.88 47.29
C LEU A 169 14.90 -2.31 47.51
N LEU A 170 15.71 -1.48 48.17
CA LEU A 170 17.10 -1.80 48.49
C LEU A 170 17.21 -3.03 49.39
N ASP A 171 16.34 -3.15 50.39
CA ASP A 171 16.27 -4.33 51.26
C ASP A 171 15.88 -5.58 50.48
N LEU A 172 14.86 -5.50 49.61
CA LEU A 172 14.49 -6.59 48.71
C LEU A 172 15.63 -7.00 47.77
N TYR A 173 16.37 -6.03 47.23
CA TYR A 173 17.52 -6.28 46.35
C TYR A 173 18.67 -6.97 47.09
N LYS A 174 18.97 -6.55 48.32
CA LYS A 174 19.96 -7.24 49.18
C LYS A 174 19.49 -8.64 49.57
N PHE A 175 18.20 -8.80 49.85
CA PHE A 175 17.61 -10.08 50.20
C PHE A 175 17.68 -11.09 49.04
N ILE A 176 17.40 -10.67 47.80
CA ILE A 176 17.51 -11.57 46.64
C ILE A 176 18.97 -11.95 46.35
N GLN A 177 19.92 -11.02 46.51
CA GLN A 177 21.35 -11.33 46.39
C GLN A 177 21.78 -12.43 47.38
N GLN A 178 21.24 -12.42 48.60
CA GLN A 178 21.49 -13.48 49.57
C GLN A 178 20.90 -14.84 49.14
N ILE A 179 19.74 -14.84 48.47
CA ILE A 179 19.11 -16.06 47.93
C ILE A 179 19.94 -16.64 46.78
N GLU A 180 20.46 -15.79 45.90
CA GLU A 180 21.28 -16.21 44.75
C GLU A 180 22.54 -16.95 45.16
N VAL A 181 23.20 -16.51 46.24
CA VAL A 181 24.36 -17.22 46.84
C VAL A 181 23.99 -18.63 47.32
N ASP A 182 22.73 -18.85 47.70
CA ASP A 182 22.24 -20.16 48.14
C ASP A 182 21.65 -21.00 47.00
N GLY A 183 21.59 -20.46 45.78
CA GLY A 183 21.00 -21.08 44.61
C GLY A 183 21.81 -22.26 44.05
N THR A 184 21.18 -23.08 43.20
CA THR A 184 21.88 -24.09 42.40
C THR A 184 22.65 -23.43 41.26
N ASN A 185 23.73 -24.04 40.75
CA ASN A 185 24.50 -23.52 39.59
C ASN A 185 23.66 -23.28 38.31
N GLN A 186 22.43 -23.80 38.22
CA GLN A 186 21.48 -23.56 37.12
C GLN A 186 20.55 -22.35 37.33
N ALA A 187 20.60 -21.68 38.49
CA ALA A 187 19.77 -20.52 38.77
C ALA A 187 20.30 -19.30 38.01
N ILE A 188 19.49 -18.75 37.11
CA ILE A 188 19.80 -17.53 36.38
C ILE A 188 19.69 -16.35 37.35
N LEU A 189 20.78 -15.60 37.57
CA LEU A 189 20.85 -14.46 38.48
C LEU A 189 19.96 -13.31 38.01
N LEU A 190 19.39 -12.53 38.93
CA LEU A 190 18.56 -11.36 38.63
C LEU A 190 19.34 -10.35 37.78
N ALA A 191 20.60 -10.08 38.14
CA ALA A 191 21.48 -9.19 37.37
C ALA A 191 21.72 -9.68 35.92
N SER A 192 21.63 -10.99 35.67
CA SER A 192 21.73 -11.54 34.31
C SER A 192 20.40 -11.50 33.54
N ARG A 193 19.25 -11.50 34.22
CA ARG A 193 17.92 -11.37 33.58
C ARG A 193 17.56 -9.92 33.30
N ARG A 194 17.98 -9.01 34.18
CA ARG A 194 17.64 -7.59 34.23
C ARG A 194 18.85 -6.81 34.74
N SER A 195 19.79 -6.55 33.83
CA SER A 195 21.01 -5.78 34.12
C SER A 195 20.72 -4.31 34.43
N ASP A 196 19.58 -3.80 33.97
CA ASP A 196 19.11 -2.44 34.20
C ASP A 196 18.86 -2.15 35.69
N ILE A 197 18.31 -3.11 36.45
CA ILE A 197 17.92 -2.91 37.86
C ILE A 197 19.15 -2.60 38.74
N SER A 198 20.30 -3.21 38.48
CA SER A 198 21.52 -2.94 39.27
C SER A 198 22.10 -1.55 39.05
N HIS A 199 21.76 -0.90 37.94
CA HIS A 199 22.25 0.42 37.56
C HIS A 199 21.20 1.52 37.74
N LEU A 200 19.98 1.16 38.17
CA LEU A 200 18.91 2.11 38.42
C LEU A 200 19.30 3.07 39.56
N MET A 201 19.34 4.37 39.25
CA MET A 201 19.58 5.40 40.26
C MET A 201 18.31 5.60 41.10
N LEU A 202 18.45 5.58 42.42
CA LEU A 202 17.37 5.86 43.36
C LEU A 202 17.30 7.37 43.61
N ASP A 203 16.61 8.09 42.73
CA ASP A 203 16.33 9.52 42.87
C ASP A 203 14.81 9.80 42.95
N SER A 204 14.48 11.08 43.19
CA SER A 204 13.09 11.54 43.27
C SER A 204 12.32 11.25 41.98
N ASP A 205 12.97 11.37 40.82
CA ASP A 205 12.32 11.14 39.53
C ASP A 205 12.00 9.65 39.34
N ALA A 206 12.90 8.73 39.69
CA ALA A 206 12.68 7.29 39.61
C ALA A 206 11.56 6.80 40.53
N LEU A 207 11.36 7.46 41.68
CA LEU A 207 10.34 7.08 42.65
C LEU A 207 8.96 7.70 42.35
N TYR A 208 8.91 8.96 41.95
CA TYR A 208 7.66 9.73 41.86
C TYR A 208 7.15 9.97 40.44
N LYS A 209 8.00 9.85 39.40
CA LYS A 209 7.58 10.07 38.03
C LYS A 209 6.72 8.90 37.54
N GLU A 210 5.44 9.16 37.31
CA GLU A 210 4.54 8.18 36.72
C GLU A 210 4.92 7.89 35.26
N LEU A 211 5.17 6.62 34.95
CA LEU A 211 5.48 6.14 33.61
C LEU A 211 4.56 4.96 33.23
N PRO A 212 4.11 4.88 31.97
CA PRO A 212 3.39 3.71 31.48
C PRO A 212 4.25 2.45 31.56
N ALA A 213 3.70 1.37 32.13
CA ALA A 213 4.41 0.10 32.28
C ALA A 213 4.93 -0.46 30.93
N LEU A 214 4.20 -0.23 29.83
CA LEU A 214 4.60 -0.70 28.50
C LEU A 214 5.89 -0.03 27.99
N THR A 215 6.14 1.23 28.35
CA THR A 215 7.38 1.93 27.98
C THR A 215 8.58 1.23 28.60
N ILE A 216 8.50 0.89 29.89
CA ILE A 216 9.54 0.17 30.61
C ILE A 216 9.80 -1.20 29.94
N VAL A 217 8.75 -1.91 29.53
CA VAL A 217 8.89 -3.19 28.83
C VAL A 217 9.61 -3.02 27.49
N ASN A 218 9.24 -2.01 26.70
CA ASN A 218 9.87 -1.73 25.40
C ASN A 218 11.34 -1.34 25.55
N ASP A 219 11.67 -0.52 26.56
CA ASP A 219 13.05 -0.09 26.81
C ASP A 219 13.93 -1.31 27.13
N VAL A 220 13.48 -2.17 28.05
CA VAL A 220 14.17 -3.42 28.42
C VAL A 220 14.36 -4.34 27.22
N LEU A 221 13.31 -4.54 26.41
CA LEU A 221 13.41 -5.37 25.20
C LEU A 221 14.36 -4.77 24.17
N SER A 222 14.32 -3.45 23.96
CA SER A 222 15.16 -2.75 23.00
C SER A 222 16.64 -2.78 23.37
N GLU A 223 16.96 -2.67 24.67
CA GLU A 223 18.33 -2.79 25.18
C GLU A 223 18.87 -4.21 24.98
N SER A 224 18.06 -5.21 25.33
CA SER A 224 18.45 -6.62 25.11
C SER A 224 18.68 -6.93 23.63
N ALA A 225 17.82 -6.42 22.74
CA ALA A 225 17.98 -6.55 21.30
C ALA A 225 19.23 -5.83 20.80
N ARG A 226 19.51 -4.63 21.32
CA ARG A 226 20.71 -3.86 20.98
C ARG A 226 22.00 -4.61 21.34
N ILE A 227 22.05 -5.21 22.53
CA ILE A 227 23.21 -6.00 22.97
C ILE A 227 23.44 -7.17 22.00
N TYR A 228 22.37 -7.87 21.61
CA TYR A 228 22.46 -9.00 20.66
C TYR A 228 22.92 -8.55 19.26
N ILE A 229 22.39 -7.46 18.72
CA ILE A 229 22.79 -6.90 17.42
C ILE A 229 24.27 -6.52 17.41
N ASN A 230 24.78 -5.95 18.51
CA ASN A 230 26.20 -5.62 18.66
C ASN A 230 27.09 -6.87 18.62
N GLN A 231 26.62 -8.01 19.13
CA GLN A 231 27.37 -9.27 19.10
C GLN A 231 27.45 -9.88 17.68
N ILE A 232 26.43 -9.65 16.84
CA ILE A 232 26.38 -10.16 15.45
C ILE A 232 27.21 -9.29 14.48
N GLY A 233 27.69 -8.13 14.92
CA GLY A 233 28.57 -7.25 14.13
C GLY A 233 27.83 -6.14 13.36
N GLU A 234 26.54 -5.91 13.64
CA GLU A 234 25.74 -4.85 13.01
C GLU A 234 25.53 -3.62 13.91
N ALA A 235 26.54 -3.25 14.71
CA ALA A 235 26.43 -2.20 15.74
C ALA A 235 25.99 -0.82 15.20
N ASN A 236 26.21 -0.55 13.91
CA ASN A 236 25.90 0.74 13.26
C ASN A 236 24.42 0.89 12.86
N LYS A 237 23.63 -0.20 12.80
CA LYS A 237 22.21 -0.13 12.39
C LYS A 237 21.29 0.15 13.58
N PRO A 238 20.23 0.96 13.47
CA PRO A 238 19.24 1.11 14.53
C PRO A 238 18.42 -0.18 14.71
N VAL A 239 18.01 -0.48 15.95
CA VAL A 239 17.24 -1.70 16.29
C VAL A 239 16.01 -1.86 15.39
N ASN A 240 15.27 -0.77 15.17
CA ASN A 240 14.05 -0.79 14.35
C ASN A 240 14.32 -1.11 12.87
N GLN A 241 15.50 -0.79 12.34
CA GLN A 241 15.86 -1.20 10.98
C GLN A 241 16.11 -2.71 10.93
N VAL A 242 16.85 -3.26 11.90
CA VAL A 242 17.10 -4.71 11.97
C VAL A 242 15.79 -5.50 12.14
N LEU A 243 14.84 -5.01 12.93
CA LEU A 243 13.50 -5.62 13.06
C LEU A 243 12.68 -5.57 11.75
N GLY A 244 12.91 -4.56 10.91
CA GLY A 244 12.34 -4.47 9.56
C GLY A 244 12.99 -5.44 8.57
N GLU A 245 14.28 -5.73 8.70
CA GLU A 245 15.03 -6.63 7.82
C GLU A 245 14.90 -8.12 8.22
N THR A 246 14.57 -8.38 9.50
CA THR A 246 14.48 -9.74 10.06
C THR A 246 13.15 -10.42 9.70
N ARG A 247 13.21 -11.72 9.38
CA ARG A 247 12.01 -12.53 9.04
C ARG A 247 11.51 -13.42 10.16
N PHE A 248 12.37 -13.95 11.04
CA PHE A 248 11.97 -14.76 12.19
C PHE A 248 12.32 -14.06 13.51
N PRO A 249 11.46 -14.03 14.54
CA PRO A 249 10.16 -14.72 14.69
C PRO A 249 9.11 -14.32 13.65
N PHE A 250 8.16 -15.21 13.35
CA PHE A 250 7.20 -15.10 12.23
C PHE A 250 6.31 -13.83 12.23
N THR A 251 6.32 -13.05 13.31
CA THR A 251 5.63 -11.76 13.41
C THR A 251 6.36 -10.63 12.68
N LEU A 252 7.68 -10.76 12.49
CA LEU A 252 8.52 -9.82 11.72
C LEU A 252 8.41 -10.13 10.22
N PRO A 253 8.70 -9.19 9.29
CA PRO A 253 9.30 -7.88 9.50
C PRO A 253 8.36 -6.84 10.12
N TYR A 254 8.92 -5.99 10.99
CA TYR A 254 8.22 -4.85 11.58
C TYR A 254 8.95 -3.54 11.27
N ASN A 255 8.39 -2.75 10.36
CA ASN A 255 8.89 -1.43 9.98
C ASN A 255 8.14 -0.33 10.75
N LEU A 256 8.77 0.22 11.80
CA LEU A 256 8.17 1.26 12.64
C LEU A 256 7.80 2.54 11.86
N PRO A 257 8.70 3.13 11.04
CA PRO A 257 8.36 4.30 10.24
C PRO A 257 7.11 4.15 9.36
N THR A 258 6.98 3.05 8.61
CA THR A 258 5.80 2.81 7.79
C THR A 258 4.52 2.74 8.63
N GLN A 259 4.58 2.12 9.82
CA GLN A 259 3.45 2.07 10.74
C GLN A 259 3.08 3.46 11.28
N GLN A 260 4.07 4.31 11.58
CA GLN A 260 3.84 5.69 12.01
C GLN A 260 3.16 6.52 10.91
N ILE A 261 3.66 6.43 9.67
CA ILE A 261 3.08 7.12 8.50
C ILE A 261 1.62 6.67 8.29
N ASN A 262 1.38 5.36 8.23
CA ASN A 262 0.06 4.82 7.98
C ASN A 262 -0.94 5.21 9.08
N ARG A 263 -0.54 5.11 10.36
CA ARG A 263 -1.41 5.47 11.48
C ARG A 263 -1.67 6.97 11.55
N GLY A 264 -0.63 7.79 11.44
CA GLY A 264 -0.80 9.25 11.54
C GLY A 264 -1.58 9.86 10.38
N LEU A 265 -1.42 9.34 9.16
CA LEU A 265 -2.25 9.77 8.03
C LEU A 265 -3.70 9.29 8.18
N ALA A 266 -3.93 8.07 8.69
CA ALA A 266 -5.28 7.53 8.90
C ALA A 266 -6.11 8.37 9.89
N GLU A 267 -5.50 8.92 10.94
CA GLU A 267 -6.18 9.86 11.87
C GLU A 267 -6.67 11.12 11.15
N SER A 268 -5.90 11.62 10.17
CA SER A 268 -6.31 12.74 9.32
C SER A 268 -7.28 12.36 8.18
N LYS A 269 -7.76 11.10 8.14
CA LYS A 269 -8.57 10.52 7.05
C LYS A 269 -7.89 10.59 5.68
N ASN A 270 -6.57 10.48 5.67
CA ASN A 270 -5.76 10.44 4.44
C ASN A 270 -4.93 9.16 4.40
N GLU A 271 -4.46 8.82 3.20
CA GLU A 271 -3.54 7.72 2.94
C GLU A 271 -2.30 8.21 2.20
N LEU A 272 -1.19 7.49 2.35
CA LEU A 272 0.05 7.82 1.63
C LEU A 272 -0.16 7.87 0.11
N GLY A 273 -0.93 6.95 -0.47
CA GLY A 273 -1.27 6.98 -1.90
C GLY A 273 -2.04 8.24 -2.30
N THR A 274 -2.95 8.73 -1.46
CA THR A 274 -3.67 9.99 -1.68
C THR A 274 -2.72 11.19 -1.64
N VAL A 275 -1.75 11.17 -0.71
CA VAL A 275 -0.70 12.21 -0.62
C VAL A 275 0.15 12.22 -1.89
N VAL A 276 0.70 11.08 -2.29
CA VAL A 276 1.52 10.93 -3.50
C VAL A 276 0.76 11.43 -4.73
N ARG A 277 -0.53 11.08 -4.83
CA ARG A 277 -1.41 11.48 -5.93
C ARG A 277 -1.67 12.98 -5.98
N GLN A 278 -1.94 13.61 -4.84
CA GLN A 278 -2.26 15.04 -4.78
C GLN A 278 -1.02 15.93 -4.95
N VAL A 279 0.16 15.46 -4.55
CA VAL A 279 1.44 16.16 -4.73
C VAL A 279 1.91 16.12 -6.20
N ASP A 280 1.42 15.18 -7.02
CA ASP A 280 1.72 15.15 -8.46
C ASP A 280 1.06 16.32 -9.22
N THR A 281 1.85 17.00 -10.06
CA THR A 281 1.38 18.11 -10.91
C THR A 281 0.54 17.63 -12.08
N HIS A 282 0.77 16.40 -12.57
CA HIS A 282 0.09 15.86 -13.75
C HIS A 282 -1.29 15.26 -13.44
N PHE A 283 -1.59 15.06 -12.16
CA PHE A 283 -2.92 14.70 -11.69
C PHE A 283 -3.96 15.79 -12.08
N PRO A 284 -5.16 15.44 -12.58
CA PRO A 284 -5.76 14.11 -12.55
C PRO A 284 -5.63 13.20 -13.79
N TRP A 285 -5.24 13.70 -14.97
CA TRP A 285 -5.35 12.90 -16.20
C TRP A 285 -4.03 12.39 -16.77
N HIS A 286 -2.94 13.15 -16.55
CA HIS A 286 -1.66 12.93 -17.22
C HIS A 286 -0.61 12.30 -16.32
N THR A 287 -1.01 11.81 -15.14
CA THR A 287 -0.10 11.08 -14.24
C THR A 287 0.55 9.92 -14.99
N GLU A 288 1.86 9.82 -14.86
CA GLU A 288 2.64 8.76 -15.50
C GLU A 288 2.32 7.39 -14.89
N ILE A 289 2.49 6.32 -15.67
CA ILE A 289 2.19 4.95 -15.22
C ILE A 289 3.07 4.56 -14.02
N SER A 290 4.35 4.92 -14.04
CA SER A 290 5.27 4.74 -12.90
C SER A 290 4.75 5.39 -11.61
N LYS A 291 4.08 6.54 -11.73
CA LYS A 291 3.51 7.24 -10.58
C LYS A 291 2.21 6.60 -10.11
N TYR A 292 1.37 6.10 -11.02
CA TYR A 292 0.22 5.26 -10.64
C TYR A 292 0.66 4.01 -9.89
N ASP A 293 1.72 3.35 -10.33
CA ASP A 293 2.29 2.18 -9.66
C ASP A 293 2.73 2.51 -8.23
N GLN A 294 3.43 3.64 -8.05
CA GLN A 294 3.82 4.14 -6.74
C GLN A 294 2.59 4.40 -5.84
N ILE A 295 1.55 5.03 -6.39
CA ILE A 295 0.30 5.32 -5.65
C ILE A 295 -0.41 4.02 -5.22
N LEU A 296 -0.54 3.06 -6.14
CA LEU A 296 -1.20 1.78 -5.90
C LEU A 296 -0.45 0.96 -4.85
N LEU A 297 0.88 0.89 -4.92
CA LEU A 297 1.69 0.23 -3.90
C LEU A 297 1.60 0.96 -2.55
N ALA A 298 1.59 2.30 -2.53
CA ALA A 298 1.41 3.06 -1.30
C ALA A 298 0.05 2.82 -0.63
N TYR A 299 -1.02 2.59 -1.43
CA TYR A 299 -2.33 2.22 -0.87
C TYR A 299 -2.35 0.82 -0.21
N SER A 300 -1.41 -0.07 -0.53
CA SER A 300 -1.31 -1.37 0.15
C SER A 300 -0.98 -1.23 1.64
N GLN A 301 -0.35 -0.11 2.03
CA GLN A 301 0.17 0.19 3.37
C GLN A 301 1.23 -0.80 3.87
N LEU A 302 1.81 -1.60 2.97
CA LEU A 302 2.89 -2.52 3.28
C LEU A 302 4.24 -1.79 3.27
N SER A 303 5.20 -2.25 4.08
CA SER A 303 6.57 -1.74 4.03
C SER A 303 7.35 -2.33 2.85
N ASN A 304 8.50 -1.73 2.53
CA ASN A 304 9.36 -2.20 1.44
C ASN A 304 9.81 -3.65 1.67
N GLU A 305 10.15 -4.02 2.90
CA GLU A 305 10.60 -5.37 3.26
C GLU A 305 9.45 -6.38 3.18
N GLN A 306 8.22 -5.95 3.51
CA GLN A 306 7.02 -6.77 3.36
C GLN A 306 6.69 -7.01 1.88
N ILE A 307 6.78 -5.97 1.04
CA ILE A 307 6.57 -6.07 -0.40
C ILE A 307 7.63 -7.00 -1.01
N SER A 308 8.92 -6.79 -0.71
CA SER A 308 10.01 -7.65 -1.18
C SER A 308 9.80 -9.11 -0.82
N LEU A 309 9.43 -9.41 0.43
CA LEU A 309 9.17 -10.77 0.88
C LEU A 309 8.05 -11.45 0.06
N LEU A 310 7.02 -10.69 -0.32
CA LEU A 310 5.89 -11.21 -1.09
C LEU A 310 6.22 -11.42 -2.57
N THR A 311 7.11 -10.61 -3.14
CA THR A 311 7.42 -10.61 -4.59
C THR A 311 8.71 -11.31 -4.96
N GLU A 312 9.48 -11.78 -3.97
CA GLU A 312 10.65 -12.63 -4.16
C GLU A 312 10.36 -13.85 -5.06
N ALA A 313 11.33 -14.25 -5.89
CA ALA A 313 11.19 -15.45 -6.71
C ALA A 313 10.99 -16.69 -5.82
N ASP A 314 10.13 -17.62 -6.26
CA ASP A 314 9.84 -18.85 -5.54
C ASP A 314 11.16 -19.65 -5.32
N PRO A 315 11.61 -19.88 -4.07
CA PRO A 315 12.88 -20.55 -3.79
C PRO A 315 12.85 -22.04 -4.15
N PHE A 316 11.66 -22.61 -4.32
CA PHE A 316 11.44 -24.01 -4.65
C PHE A 316 10.54 -24.15 -5.87
N SER A 317 10.79 -25.16 -6.70
CA SER A 317 9.82 -25.59 -7.73
C SER A 317 8.65 -26.33 -7.11
N GLN A 318 7.50 -26.36 -7.79
CA GLN A 318 6.33 -27.14 -7.37
C GLN A 318 6.67 -28.62 -7.14
N ASN A 319 7.49 -29.19 -8.04
CA ASN A 319 7.86 -30.60 -8.01
C ASN A 319 9.39 -30.75 -8.05
N LEU A 320 9.98 -31.18 -6.94
CA LEU A 320 11.39 -31.61 -6.87
C LEU A 320 11.45 -33.11 -7.18
N LEU A 321 12.10 -33.48 -8.28
CA LEU A 321 12.20 -34.86 -8.75
C LEU A 321 13.64 -35.38 -8.63
N SER A 322 13.84 -36.40 -7.80
CA SER A 322 15.12 -37.10 -7.72
C SER A 322 15.24 -38.17 -8.81
N ARG A 323 16.49 -38.56 -9.14
CA ARG A 323 16.76 -39.68 -10.06
C ARG A 323 16.00 -40.95 -9.69
N ASP A 324 15.97 -41.31 -8.40
CA ASP A 324 15.30 -42.52 -7.93
C ASP A 324 13.77 -42.46 -8.08
N GLN A 325 13.17 -41.28 -7.91
CA GLN A 325 11.74 -41.07 -8.18
C GLN A 325 11.41 -41.23 -9.66
N LEU A 326 12.26 -40.69 -10.53
CA LEU A 326 12.09 -40.78 -11.99
C LEU A 326 12.28 -42.22 -12.52
N ILE A 327 13.18 -43.01 -11.94
CA ILE A 327 13.37 -44.44 -12.28
C ILE A 327 12.11 -45.25 -11.91
N LYS A 328 11.45 -44.92 -10.80
CA LYS A 328 10.19 -45.55 -10.36
C LYS A 328 8.96 -45.11 -11.17
N ALA A 329 9.16 -44.27 -12.20
CA ALA A 329 8.14 -43.53 -12.94
C ALA A 329 7.35 -42.56 -12.04
N TYR A 330 7.62 -41.27 -12.20
CA TYR A 330 6.88 -40.20 -11.51
C TYR A 330 5.50 -40.02 -12.15
N TYR A 331 4.47 -39.84 -11.33
CA TYR A 331 3.12 -39.47 -11.74
C TYR A 331 2.74 -38.15 -11.06
N GLY A 332 2.35 -37.15 -11.86
CA GLY A 332 1.77 -35.91 -11.35
C GLY A 332 0.32 -36.08 -10.89
N SER A 333 -0.18 -35.10 -10.15
CA SER A 333 -1.61 -34.98 -9.86
C SER A 333 -2.42 -34.75 -11.14
N SER A 334 -3.73 -35.06 -11.11
CA SER A 334 -4.53 -34.84 -12.29
C SER A 334 -4.81 -33.35 -12.50
N THR A 335 -4.75 -32.93 -13.76
CA THR A 335 -5.06 -31.56 -14.17
C THR A 335 -6.46 -31.40 -14.74
N THR A 336 -7.24 -32.49 -14.86
CA THR A 336 -8.62 -32.44 -15.41
C THR A 336 -9.58 -31.71 -14.48
N GLU A 337 -9.38 -31.80 -13.16
CA GLU A 337 -10.25 -31.25 -12.13
C GLU A 337 -9.93 -29.81 -11.75
N LEU A 338 -8.97 -29.14 -12.39
CA LEU A 338 -8.54 -27.80 -11.94
C LEU A 338 -9.47 -26.67 -12.38
N VAL A 339 -10.09 -26.80 -13.56
CA VAL A 339 -10.93 -25.75 -14.15
C VAL A 339 -12.37 -26.26 -14.25
N PRO A 340 -13.29 -25.81 -13.38
CA PRO A 340 -14.65 -26.31 -13.39
C PRO A 340 -15.50 -25.71 -14.51
N ASP A 341 -15.25 -24.46 -14.89
CA ASP A 341 -16.11 -23.71 -15.82
C ASP A 341 -15.94 -24.10 -17.30
N LYS A 342 -14.94 -24.92 -17.64
CA LYS A 342 -14.63 -25.30 -19.03
C LYS A 342 -14.43 -26.81 -19.14
N ASP A 343 -14.91 -27.39 -20.23
CA ASP A 343 -14.57 -28.76 -20.60
C ASP A 343 -13.10 -28.85 -21.05
N ILE A 344 -12.23 -29.12 -20.09
CA ILE A 344 -10.80 -29.37 -20.33
C ILE A 344 -10.52 -30.86 -20.52
N SER A 345 -11.52 -31.70 -20.77
CA SER A 345 -11.36 -33.14 -20.87
C SER A 345 -10.63 -33.64 -22.12
N ARG A 346 -10.09 -32.77 -22.96
CA ARG A 346 -9.25 -33.14 -24.11
C ARG A 346 -7.85 -32.52 -24.06
N HIS A 347 -7.40 -32.10 -22.88
CA HIS A 347 -6.07 -31.50 -22.72
C HIS A 347 -4.92 -32.52 -22.81
N ALA A 348 -3.72 -32.00 -23.07
CA ALA A 348 -2.45 -32.70 -22.89
C ALA A 348 -1.39 -31.73 -22.36
N TYR A 349 -0.13 -32.18 -22.34
CA TYR A 349 0.99 -31.42 -21.79
C TYR A 349 1.95 -30.98 -22.89
N ILE A 350 2.43 -29.75 -22.81
CA ILE A 350 3.48 -29.19 -23.68
C ILE A 350 4.60 -28.60 -22.82
N VAL A 351 5.81 -28.54 -23.34
CA VAL A 351 7.00 -28.07 -22.63
C VAL A 351 7.26 -26.60 -22.97
N ALA A 352 7.57 -25.78 -21.98
CA ALA A 352 8.09 -24.44 -22.18
C ALA A 352 9.51 -24.55 -22.77
N GLN A 353 9.71 -24.03 -23.98
CA GLN A 353 11.01 -24.11 -24.65
C GLN A 353 11.97 -23.06 -24.05
N ASP A 354 13.17 -23.50 -23.70
CA ASP A 354 14.27 -22.69 -23.18
C ASP A 354 15.60 -23.26 -23.71
N ASP A 355 16.69 -22.50 -23.61
CA ASP A 355 18.03 -22.92 -24.07
C ASP A 355 18.51 -24.22 -23.39
N SER A 356 17.93 -24.54 -22.23
CA SER A 356 18.26 -25.70 -21.41
C SER A 356 17.32 -26.90 -21.58
N VAL A 357 16.18 -26.74 -22.27
CA VAL A 357 15.12 -27.77 -22.36
C VAL A 357 14.56 -27.87 -23.79
N GLU A 358 14.59 -29.09 -24.34
CA GLU A 358 13.94 -29.44 -25.60
C GLU A 358 12.81 -30.46 -25.36
N GLY A 359 11.65 -30.22 -25.96
CA GLY A 359 10.48 -31.10 -25.81
C GLY A 359 9.30 -30.69 -26.72
N PRO A 360 8.15 -31.38 -26.63
CA PRO A 360 6.98 -31.08 -27.46
C PRO A 360 6.35 -29.73 -27.08
N THR A 361 6.30 -28.78 -28.01
CA THR A 361 5.72 -27.43 -27.79
C THR A 361 4.30 -27.28 -28.31
N LYS A 362 3.78 -28.27 -29.05
CA LYS A 362 2.45 -28.28 -29.65
C LYS A 362 1.72 -29.57 -29.31
N LEU A 363 0.39 -29.49 -29.26
CA LEU A 363 -0.47 -30.64 -29.02
C LEU A 363 -0.58 -31.49 -30.30
N VAL A 364 -0.73 -32.81 -30.16
CA VAL A 364 -0.95 -33.71 -31.31
C VAL A 364 -2.12 -34.62 -31.01
N GLU A 365 -3.11 -34.65 -31.91
CA GLU A 365 -4.24 -35.56 -31.79
C GLU A 365 -3.84 -36.97 -32.28
N ASN A 366 -4.17 -38.01 -31.50
CA ASN A 366 -3.90 -39.41 -31.84
C ASN A 366 -2.43 -39.72 -32.18
N SER A 367 -1.48 -39.19 -31.41
CA SER A 367 -0.05 -39.48 -31.59
C SER A 367 0.23 -40.99 -31.65
N PRO A 368 0.97 -41.50 -32.66
CA PRO A 368 1.35 -42.90 -32.75
C PRO A 368 2.47 -43.28 -31.77
N ASN A 369 3.15 -42.28 -31.18
CA ASN A 369 4.24 -42.49 -30.25
C ASN A 369 3.69 -42.88 -28.87
N ALA A 370 4.29 -43.88 -28.24
CA ALA A 370 3.92 -44.29 -26.89
C ALA A 370 4.32 -43.26 -25.81
N TYR A 371 5.35 -42.45 -26.08
CA TYR A 371 5.86 -41.39 -25.22
C TYR A 371 6.57 -40.33 -26.07
N ASP A 372 6.69 -39.12 -25.55
CA ASP A 372 7.53 -38.06 -26.10
C ASP A 372 8.83 -37.92 -25.28
N MET A 373 9.91 -37.49 -25.93
CA MET A 373 11.21 -37.30 -25.26
C MET A 373 11.38 -35.85 -24.84
N ILE A 374 11.77 -35.63 -23.58
CA ILE A 374 12.18 -34.32 -23.07
C ILE A 374 13.67 -34.39 -22.75
N SER A 375 14.48 -33.51 -23.34
CA SER A 375 15.92 -33.41 -23.09
C SER A 375 16.20 -32.16 -22.27
N ILE A 376 16.93 -32.31 -21.16
CA ILE A 376 17.16 -31.24 -20.17
C ILE A 376 18.65 -31.18 -19.86
N THR A 377 19.23 -29.98 -19.93
CA THR A 377 20.61 -29.74 -19.53
C THR A 377 20.66 -29.41 -18.04
N CYS A 378 21.27 -30.28 -17.24
CA CYS A 378 21.42 -30.09 -15.80
C CYS A 378 22.85 -29.63 -15.47
N LYS A 379 23.01 -28.76 -14.47
CA LYS A 379 24.30 -28.21 -14.03
C LYS A 379 24.55 -28.49 -12.55
N ASN A 380 25.79 -28.78 -12.17
CA ASN A 380 26.20 -28.87 -10.77
C ASN A 380 26.73 -27.50 -10.25
N LEU A 381 27.12 -27.43 -8.98
CA LEU A 381 27.67 -26.21 -8.36
C LEU A 381 29.00 -25.73 -8.98
N ALA A 382 29.70 -26.59 -9.73
CA ALA A 382 30.95 -26.29 -10.42
C ALA A 382 30.73 -25.98 -11.93
N ASP A 383 29.49 -25.68 -12.33
CA ASP A 383 29.06 -25.41 -13.71
C ASP A 383 29.32 -26.55 -14.72
N LYS A 384 29.62 -27.77 -14.26
CA LYS A 384 29.67 -28.96 -15.12
C LYS A 384 28.25 -29.33 -15.54
N THR A 385 28.07 -29.63 -16.82
CA THR A 385 26.75 -29.92 -17.40
C THR A 385 26.60 -31.40 -17.76
N ILE A 386 25.39 -31.92 -17.62
CA ILE A 386 24.96 -33.22 -18.13
C ILE A 386 23.65 -33.04 -18.91
N SER A 387 23.41 -33.86 -19.93
CA SER A 387 22.13 -33.88 -20.65
C SER A 387 21.31 -35.08 -20.20
N VAL A 388 20.10 -34.84 -19.72
CA VAL A 388 19.18 -35.82 -19.17
C VAL A 388 17.97 -35.94 -20.09
N LYS A 389 17.67 -37.16 -20.52
CA LYS A 389 16.54 -37.50 -21.38
C LYS A 389 15.47 -38.23 -20.57
N LEU A 390 14.24 -37.71 -20.60
CA LEU A 390 13.07 -38.28 -19.94
C LEU A 390 12.04 -38.73 -20.97
N ARG A 391 11.35 -39.84 -20.68
CA ARG A 391 10.14 -40.24 -21.40
C ARG A 391 8.94 -39.61 -20.72
N ALA A 392 8.14 -38.86 -21.46
CA ALA A 392 6.93 -38.19 -21.00
C ALA A 392 5.68 -38.80 -21.64
N GLU A 393 4.65 -39.08 -20.81
CA GLU A 393 3.40 -39.68 -21.25
C GLU A 393 2.20 -38.91 -20.65
N ASN A 394 1.14 -38.70 -21.45
CA ASN A 394 -0.15 -38.22 -20.97
C ASN A 394 -1.02 -39.44 -20.61
N VAL A 395 -1.14 -39.74 -19.32
CA VAL A 395 -1.80 -40.96 -18.83
C VAL A 395 -3.25 -40.68 -18.45
N LEU A 396 -4.16 -41.49 -18.98
CA LEU A 396 -5.56 -41.50 -18.58
C LEU A 396 -5.77 -42.44 -17.39
N THR A 397 -6.46 -41.94 -16.37
CA THR A 397 -6.82 -42.68 -15.16
C THR A 397 -8.33 -42.66 -14.99
N TYR A 398 -8.90 -43.82 -14.70
CA TYR A 398 -10.34 -43.98 -14.46
C TYR A 398 -10.56 -44.55 -13.06
N TYR A 399 -11.56 -44.03 -12.35
CA TYR A 399 -11.89 -44.51 -11.03
C TYR A 399 -13.01 -45.55 -11.07
N ARG A 400 -12.80 -46.71 -10.43
CA ARG A 400 -13.82 -47.77 -10.31
C ARG A 400 -14.26 -47.89 -8.86
N ILE A 401 -15.48 -47.46 -8.55
CA ILE A 401 -16.12 -47.79 -7.27
C ILE A 401 -16.62 -49.23 -7.34
N LYS A 402 -16.28 -50.08 -6.36
CA LYS A 402 -16.79 -51.46 -6.22
C LYS A 402 -18.27 -51.48 -5.77
N ALA A 403 -19.15 -50.71 -6.40
CA ALA A 403 -20.59 -50.75 -6.11
C ALA A 403 -21.25 -51.86 -6.95
N ARG A 404 -21.96 -52.78 -6.28
CA ARG A 404 -22.61 -53.93 -6.90
C ARG A 404 -23.88 -53.49 -7.65
N MET A 405 -24.05 -53.99 -8.89
CA MET A 405 -25.33 -54.22 -9.60
C MET A 405 -26.00 -53.06 -10.39
N GLU A 406 -25.28 -52.04 -10.85
CA GLU A 406 -25.73 -51.21 -11.99
C GLU A 406 -24.70 -51.20 -13.15
N PRO A 407 -25.13 -51.15 -14.43
CA PRO A 407 -24.23 -50.96 -15.57
C PRO A 407 -23.50 -49.62 -15.44
N PHE A 408 -22.17 -49.65 -15.38
CA PHE A 408 -21.36 -48.44 -15.17
C PHE A 408 -21.12 -47.70 -16.49
N ASP A 409 -21.27 -46.38 -16.46
CA ASP A 409 -20.94 -45.53 -17.60
C ASP A 409 -19.42 -45.28 -17.65
N ASN A 410 -18.74 -45.99 -18.56
CA ASN A 410 -17.32 -45.75 -18.87
C ASN A 410 -17.15 -44.64 -19.93
N SER A 411 -18.16 -43.79 -20.14
CA SER A 411 -18.03 -42.68 -21.07
C SER A 411 -17.00 -41.66 -20.55
N PRO A 412 -16.14 -41.13 -21.44
CA PRO A 412 -15.25 -40.04 -21.10
C PRO A 412 -16.07 -38.84 -20.55
N PRO A 413 -15.47 -38.00 -19.70
CA PRO A 413 -14.02 -37.78 -19.56
C PRO A 413 -13.30 -38.60 -18.47
N PHE A 414 -11.99 -38.79 -18.62
CA PHE A 414 -11.13 -39.41 -17.59
C PHE A 414 -10.12 -38.40 -17.05
N SER A 415 -9.65 -38.64 -15.81
CA SER A 415 -8.58 -37.86 -15.19
C SER A 415 -7.27 -38.06 -15.97
N ARG A 416 -6.55 -36.98 -16.26
CA ARG A 416 -5.28 -36.98 -16.99
C ARG A 416 -4.13 -36.56 -16.10
N GLN A 417 -3.03 -37.29 -16.17
CA GLN A 417 -1.83 -37.06 -15.37
C GLN A 417 -0.59 -37.11 -16.26
N LEU A 418 0.39 -36.25 -15.95
CA LEU A 418 1.70 -36.33 -16.56
C LEU A 418 2.50 -37.45 -15.88
N LYS A 419 3.03 -38.37 -16.68
CA LYS A 419 3.99 -39.37 -16.24
C LYS A 419 5.36 -39.07 -16.82
N LEU A 420 6.39 -39.08 -15.98
CA LEU A 420 7.79 -38.86 -16.34
C LEU A 420 8.63 -40.05 -15.91
N THR A 421 9.41 -40.61 -16.83
CA THR A 421 10.25 -41.78 -16.56
C THR A 421 11.69 -41.54 -17.01
N TYR A 422 12.63 -41.82 -16.11
CA TYR A 422 14.05 -41.90 -16.46
C TYR A 422 14.41 -43.34 -16.80
N VAL A 423 14.97 -43.55 -17.98
CA VAL A 423 15.42 -44.87 -18.45
C VAL A 423 16.93 -44.83 -18.66
N GLU A 424 17.65 -45.76 -18.03
CA GLU A 424 19.12 -45.80 -18.10
C GLU A 424 19.65 -45.98 -19.53
N SER A 425 18.97 -46.78 -20.36
CA SER A 425 19.37 -46.98 -21.77
C SER A 425 19.34 -45.70 -22.61
N ASP A 426 18.47 -44.75 -22.28
CA ASP A 426 18.33 -43.49 -23.03
C ASP A 426 19.35 -42.44 -22.54
N ASN A 427 20.02 -42.72 -21.42
CA ASN A 427 20.92 -41.82 -20.70
C ASN A 427 22.31 -42.46 -20.47
N SER A 428 22.74 -43.36 -21.35
CA SER A 428 24.02 -44.09 -21.22
C SER A 428 25.25 -43.17 -21.21
N ASP A 429 25.11 -41.96 -21.74
CA ASP A 429 26.18 -40.96 -21.84
C ASP A 429 26.45 -40.24 -20.51
N ILE A 430 25.51 -40.34 -19.56
CA ILE A 430 25.68 -39.82 -18.20
C ILE A 430 26.60 -40.78 -17.46
N GLY A 431 27.87 -40.41 -17.33
CA GLY A 431 28.89 -41.20 -16.63
C GLY A 431 28.65 -41.32 -15.12
N ASN A 432 29.72 -41.43 -14.34
CA ASN A 432 29.58 -41.50 -12.88
C ASN A 432 29.10 -40.15 -12.30
N LEU A 433 28.15 -40.19 -11.39
CA LEU A 433 27.49 -39.03 -10.76
C LEU A 433 28.22 -38.53 -9.50
N ASP A 434 29.49 -38.90 -9.30
CA ASP A 434 30.29 -38.50 -8.12
C ASP A 434 30.52 -36.98 -8.03
N ASP A 435 30.50 -36.28 -9.17
CA ASP A 435 30.57 -34.82 -9.26
C ASP A 435 29.20 -34.12 -9.05
N GLY A 436 28.13 -34.90 -8.80
CA GLY A 436 26.78 -34.39 -8.53
C GLY A 436 26.62 -33.81 -7.12
N PRO A 437 25.44 -33.31 -6.75
CA PRO A 437 24.17 -33.34 -7.51
C PRO A 437 24.15 -32.35 -8.69
N TYR A 438 23.50 -32.75 -9.79
CA TYR A 438 23.22 -31.91 -10.95
C TYR A 438 21.76 -31.46 -10.94
N PHE A 439 21.52 -30.17 -11.19
CA PHE A 439 20.20 -29.55 -11.16
C PHE A 439 19.76 -29.07 -12.54
N GLY A 440 18.53 -29.39 -12.92
CA GLY A 440 17.88 -28.87 -14.12
C GLY A 440 16.49 -28.36 -13.78
N ASN A 441 16.08 -27.23 -14.37
CA ASN A 441 14.72 -26.70 -14.21
C ASN A 441 13.96 -26.90 -15.51
N MET A 442 12.67 -27.22 -15.42
CA MET A 442 11.78 -27.23 -16.58
C MET A 442 10.37 -26.78 -16.18
N THR A 443 9.65 -26.19 -17.12
CA THR A 443 8.24 -25.83 -16.95
C THR A 443 7.41 -26.61 -17.96
N ILE A 444 6.36 -27.28 -17.47
CA ILE A 444 5.41 -28.02 -18.29
C ILE A 444 4.05 -27.38 -18.17
N TYR A 445 3.43 -27.11 -19.31
CA TYR A 445 2.10 -26.52 -19.41
C TYR A 445 1.05 -27.60 -19.65
N ALA A 446 -0.08 -27.52 -18.95
CA ALA A 446 -1.30 -28.22 -19.35
C ALA A 446 -2.09 -27.32 -20.30
N ALA A 447 -2.42 -27.83 -21.49
CA ALA A 447 -3.05 -27.06 -22.54
C ALA A 447 -4.19 -27.83 -23.23
N THR A 448 -5.27 -27.12 -23.54
CA THR A 448 -6.36 -27.63 -24.39
C THR A 448 -6.13 -27.24 -25.84
N PRO A 449 -6.62 -28.02 -26.82
CA PRO A 449 -6.61 -27.60 -28.23
C PRO A 449 -7.34 -26.25 -28.39
N LYS A 450 -6.78 -25.34 -29.19
CA LYS A 450 -7.48 -24.09 -29.55
C LYS A 450 -8.71 -24.43 -30.38
N GLU A 451 -9.89 -23.92 -29.99
CA GLU A 451 -11.13 -24.14 -30.73
C GLU A 451 -11.01 -23.55 -32.15
N THR A 452 -11.15 -24.39 -33.17
CA THR A 452 -11.29 -23.95 -34.56
C THR A 452 -12.78 -23.74 -34.87
N PRO A 453 -13.17 -22.61 -35.46
CA PRO A 453 -14.55 -22.40 -35.89
C PRO A 453 -14.87 -23.42 -36.99
N SER A 454 -15.94 -24.19 -36.78
CA SER A 454 -16.56 -25.12 -37.74
C SER A 454 -15.70 -26.26 -38.30
N GLY A 455 -15.96 -27.48 -37.81
CA GLY A 455 -16.43 -28.62 -38.62
C GLY A 455 -15.62 -29.18 -39.81
N GLU A 456 -14.50 -28.59 -40.23
CA GLU A 456 -13.75 -29.06 -41.40
C GLU A 456 -12.32 -29.49 -41.03
N HIS A 457 -12.07 -30.78 -41.29
CA HIS A 457 -10.80 -31.52 -41.19
C HIS A 457 -10.22 -31.62 -39.78
N GLN A 458 -10.22 -32.84 -39.23
CA GLN A 458 -9.37 -33.20 -38.10
C GLN A 458 -7.92 -32.86 -38.46
N PRO A 459 -7.25 -31.94 -37.75
CA PRO A 459 -5.86 -31.63 -38.03
C PRO A 459 -5.01 -32.84 -37.63
N THR A 460 -4.59 -33.64 -38.61
CA THR A 460 -3.53 -34.63 -38.44
C THR A 460 -2.19 -33.90 -38.42
N GLY A 461 -1.91 -33.17 -37.34
CA GLY A 461 -0.71 -32.34 -37.22
C GLY A 461 -0.61 -31.59 -35.89
N PRO A 462 0.46 -30.80 -35.68
CA PRO A 462 0.68 -30.02 -34.46
C PRO A 462 -0.39 -28.93 -34.29
N ILE A 463 -1.08 -28.93 -33.15
CA ILE A 463 -2.14 -28.00 -32.76
C ILE A 463 -1.59 -27.03 -31.70
N ASP A 464 -1.81 -25.74 -31.91
CA ASP A 464 -1.49 -24.74 -30.89
C ASP A 464 -2.45 -24.88 -29.70
N GLY A 465 -1.90 -25.00 -28.48
CA GLY A 465 -2.65 -25.17 -27.25
C GLY A 465 -2.96 -23.87 -26.55
N VAL A 466 -4.12 -23.79 -25.91
CA VAL A 466 -4.46 -22.76 -24.92
C VAL A 466 -4.05 -23.29 -23.55
N VAL A 467 -3.02 -22.68 -22.95
CA VAL A 467 -2.50 -23.07 -21.64
C VAL A 467 -3.48 -22.63 -20.54
N PHE A 468 -3.77 -23.52 -19.60
CA PHE A 468 -4.59 -23.20 -18.43
C PHE A 468 -3.89 -23.45 -17.09
N GLN A 469 -2.74 -24.13 -17.09
CA GLN A 469 -1.94 -24.38 -15.89
C GLN A 469 -0.45 -24.52 -16.25
N ALA A 470 0.42 -23.91 -15.46
CA ALA A 470 1.86 -24.13 -15.51
C ALA A 470 2.33 -24.94 -14.29
N MET A 471 3.26 -25.86 -14.51
CA MET A 471 3.84 -26.70 -13.47
C MET A 471 5.37 -26.62 -13.56
N SER A 472 6.01 -26.19 -12.48
CA SER A 472 7.46 -26.08 -12.39
C SER A 472 8.08 -27.35 -11.81
N TYR A 473 9.15 -27.81 -12.43
CA TYR A 473 9.89 -29.00 -12.03
C TYR A 473 11.37 -28.66 -11.87
N ARG A 474 11.95 -29.14 -10.78
CA ARG A 474 13.40 -29.16 -10.57
C ARG A 474 13.86 -30.60 -10.50
N LEU A 475 14.77 -30.98 -11.37
CA LEU A 475 15.44 -32.25 -11.34
C LEU A 475 16.68 -32.17 -10.46
N ALA A 476 16.88 -33.18 -9.62
CA ALA A 476 18.10 -33.40 -8.87
C ALA A 476 18.68 -34.78 -9.22
N ILE A 477 19.65 -34.79 -10.13
CA ILE A 477 20.31 -36.00 -10.59
C ILE A 477 21.58 -36.22 -9.77
N ALA A 478 21.53 -37.24 -8.91
CA ALA A 478 22.60 -37.59 -7.99
C ALA A 478 22.69 -39.11 -7.79
N LYS A 479 23.66 -39.54 -6.99
CA LYS A 479 23.80 -40.94 -6.56
C LYS A 479 22.66 -41.32 -5.59
N SER A 480 22.28 -42.60 -5.57
CA SER A 480 21.10 -43.09 -4.83
C SER A 480 21.19 -43.02 -3.28
N ASP A 481 22.25 -42.42 -2.73
CA ASP A 481 22.45 -42.21 -1.28
C ASP A 481 22.70 -40.73 -0.91
N THR A 482 22.48 -39.79 -1.84
CA THR A 482 22.68 -38.35 -1.59
C THR A 482 21.67 -37.82 -0.56
N SER A 483 22.13 -37.02 0.41
CA SER A 483 21.32 -36.47 1.49
C SER A 483 20.26 -35.46 1.00
N SER A 484 19.13 -35.32 1.72
CA SER A 484 18.07 -34.34 1.40
C SER A 484 18.60 -32.91 1.33
N SER A 485 19.48 -32.54 2.26
CA SER A 485 20.14 -31.25 2.33
C SER A 485 20.97 -30.92 1.09
N GLU A 486 21.60 -31.93 0.46
CA GLU A 486 22.34 -31.75 -0.80
C GLU A 486 21.41 -31.62 -2.00
N LEU A 487 20.23 -32.25 -1.98
CA LEU A 487 19.23 -32.18 -3.06
C LEU A 487 18.45 -30.86 -3.07
N SER A 488 18.44 -30.12 -1.96
CA SER A 488 17.74 -28.83 -1.84
C SER A 488 18.58 -27.83 -1.01
N PRO A 489 19.69 -27.31 -1.56
CA PRO A 489 20.65 -26.51 -0.79
C PRO A 489 20.05 -25.20 -0.24
N GLN A 490 19.01 -24.64 -0.87
CA GLN A 490 18.34 -23.42 -0.39
C GLN A 490 17.42 -23.66 0.84
N ALA A 491 17.11 -24.91 1.17
CA ALA A 491 16.09 -25.23 2.18
C ALA A 491 16.51 -24.79 3.59
N ASN A 492 17.77 -25.00 3.97
CA ASN A 492 18.23 -24.70 5.32
C ASN A 492 18.10 -23.20 5.65
N ASP A 493 18.62 -22.33 4.78
CA ASP A 493 18.53 -20.88 4.96
C ASP A 493 17.08 -20.41 4.93
N PHE A 494 16.25 -20.98 4.05
CA PHE A 494 14.83 -20.67 3.99
C PHE A 494 14.11 -20.99 5.31
N PHE A 495 14.26 -22.21 5.85
CA PHE A 495 13.54 -22.61 7.07
C PHE A 495 14.05 -21.91 8.32
N ILE A 496 15.35 -21.66 8.44
CA ILE A 496 15.92 -20.91 9.57
C ILE A 496 15.37 -19.49 9.56
N ASN A 497 15.42 -18.81 8.42
CA ASN A 497 15.02 -17.41 8.32
C ASN A 497 13.51 -17.20 8.42
N ASN A 498 12.69 -18.19 8.02
CA ASN A 498 11.23 -18.01 7.94
C ASN A 498 10.44 -18.74 9.01
N TYR A 499 10.96 -19.84 9.55
CA TYR A 499 10.28 -20.72 10.51
C TYR A 499 11.10 -20.99 11.78
N GLY A 500 12.36 -20.54 11.85
CA GLY A 500 13.22 -20.71 13.03
C GLY A 500 13.67 -22.15 13.26
N LEU A 501 13.62 -23.00 12.22
CA LEU A 501 13.99 -24.42 12.29
C LEU A 501 15.06 -24.74 11.25
N SER A 502 15.97 -25.66 11.57
CA SER A 502 16.89 -26.23 10.56
C SER A 502 16.14 -27.07 9.52
N GLU A 503 16.79 -27.39 8.39
CA GLU A 503 16.19 -28.26 7.36
C GLU A 503 15.79 -29.64 7.92
N GLU A 504 16.62 -30.22 8.79
CA GLU A 504 16.35 -31.52 9.42
C GLU A 504 15.11 -31.48 10.33
N GLU A 505 14.90 -30.36 11.04
CA GLU A 505 13.77 -30.16 11.93
C GLU A 505 12.48 -29.77 11.19
N SER A 506 12.59 -29.28 9.95
CA SER A 506 11.45 -28.83 9.14
C SER A 506 10.39 -29.91 8.93
N ALA A 507 10.77 -31.19 8.95
CA ALA A 507 9.85 -32.32 8.87
C ALA A 507 8.80 -32.32 10.00
N GLN A 508 9.10 -31.67 11.14
CA GLN A 508 8.19 -31.54 12.26
C GLN A 508 7.07 -30.52 12.02
N LEU A 509 7.23 -29.57 11.08
CA LEU A 509 6.20 -28.59 10.70
C LEU A 509 4.92 -29.23 10.18
N LYS A 510 4.97 -30.49 9.75
CA LYS A 510 3.78 -31.25 9.39
C LYS A 510 2.79 -31.38 10.56
N LYS A 511 3.25 -31.29 11.81
CA LYS A 511 2.41 -31.37 13.01
C LYS A 511 1.76 -30.02 13.27
N ILE A 512 0.43 -29.98 13.40
CA ILE A 512 -0.33 -28.73 13.54
C ILE A 512 0.10 -27.91 14.77
N ALA A 513 0.43 -28.57 15.88
CA ALA A 513 0.90 -27.86 17.08
C ALA A 513 2.19 -27.10 16.81
N ILE A 514 3.17 -27.75 16.17
CA ILE A 514 4.48 -27.15 15.86
C ILE A 514 4.34 -26.06 14.81
N PHE A 515 3.54 -26.30 13.76
CA PHE A 515 3.23 -25.26 12.77
C PHE A 515 2.56 -24.05 13.43
N GLY A 516 1.61 -24.28 14.34
CA GLY A 516 0.94 -23.25 15.11
C GLY A 516 1.92 -22.45 15.99
N ASP A 517 2.83 -23.13 16.69
CA ASP A 517 3.84 -22.50 17.56
C ASP A 517 4.83 -21.66 16.76
N GLN A 518 5.39 -22.19 15.66
CA GLN A 518 6.39 -21.49 14.85
C GLN A 518 5.81 -20.32 14.05
N THR A 519 4.56 -20.43 13.62
CA THR A 519 3.89 -19.32 12.93
C THR A 519 3.23 -18.35 13.91
N GLY A 520 2.88 -18.78 15.13
CA GLY A 520 2.01 -18.04 16.05
C GLY A 520 0.52 -18.09 15.64
N THR A 521 0.09 -19.16 14.97
CA THR A 521 -1.27 -19.31 14.44
C THR A 521 -2.09 -20.30 15.27
N GLN A 522 -3.30 -19.90 15.68
CA GLN A 522 -4.22 -20.77 16.41
C GLN A 522 -4.86 -21.84 15.51
N VAL A 523 -5.31 -22.95 16.09
CA VAL A 523 -5.90 -24.08 15.35
C VAL A 523 -7.13 -23.67 14.53
N THR A 524 -7.98 -22.77 15.03
CA THR A 524 -9.15 -22.26 14.30
C THR A 524 -8.76 -21.48 13.04
N HIS A 525 -7.68 -20.70 13.10
CA HIS A 525 -7.12 -20.01 11.95
C HIS A 525 -6.48 -20.98 10.97
N ILE A 526 -5.83 -22.07 11.45
CA ILE A 526 -5.31 -23.14 10.59
C ILE A 526 -6.45 -23.88 9.89
N GLU A 527 -7.57 -24.12 10.57
CA GLU A 527 -8.76 -24.72 9.97
C GLU A 527 -9.32 -23.86 8.83
N ASN A 528 -9.35 -22.53 8.99
CA ASN A 528 -9.74 -21.56 7.97
C ASN A 528 -8.72 -21.49 6.81
N LEU A 529 -7.43 -21.44 7.12
CA LEU A 529 -6.31 -21.45 6.15
C LEU A 529 -6.40 -22.62 5.17
N PHE A 530 -6.77 -23.81 5.66
CA PHE A 530 -6.93 -25.00 4.84
C PHE A 530 -8.37 -25.27 4.37
N SER A 531 -9.29 -24.31 4.57
CA SER A 531 -10.71 -24.46 4.21
C SER A 531 -11.32 -25.77 4.71
N SER A 532 -11.10 -26.06 5.99
CA SER A 532 -11.48 -27.30 6.66
C SER A 532 -12.49 -27.07 7.78
N GLY A 533 -13.14 -28.13 8.24
CA GLY A 533 -14.21 -28.03 9.25
C GLY A 533 -15.38 -27.18 8.73
N ASN A 534 -15.73 -26.12 9.46
CA ASN A 534 -16.81 -25.18 9.11
C ASN A 534 -16.46 -24.27 7.92
N TYR A 535 -15.18 -24.21 7.54
CA TYR A 535 -14.71 -23.37 6.43
C TYR A 535 -14.63 -24.14 5.11
N ARG A 536 -15.24 -25.32 5.02
CA ARG A 536 -15.25 -26.11 3.78
C ARG A 536 -15.92 -25.32 2.66
N PRO A 537 -15.34 -25.34 1.44
CA PRO A 537 -15.92 -24.66 0.32
C PRO A 537 -17.25 -25.32 -0.04
N ILE A 538 -18.21 -24.49 -0.41
CA ILE A 538 -19.48 -24.89 -0.98
C ILE A 538 -19.68 -24.12 -2.29
N VAL A 539 -20.57 -24.64 -3.13
CA VAL A 539 -20.87 -24.05 -4.43
C VAL A 539 -22.36 -23.76 -4.55
N SER A 540 -22.70 -22.70 -5.28
CA SER A 540 -24.09 -22.35 -5.58
C SER A 540 -24.80 -23.51 -6.28
N PRO A 541 -26.00 -23.91 -5.83
CA PRO A 541 -26.81 -24.89 -6.54
C PRO A 541 -27.37 -24.35 -7.87
N ASN A 542 -27.24 -23.05 -8.12
CA ASN A 542 -27.78 -22.37 -9.29
C ASN A 542 -26.72 -22.13 -10.38
N VAL A 543 -25.53 -22.71 -10.25
CA VAL A 543 -24.46 -22.62 -11.24
C VAL A 543 -24.06 -24.02 -11.67
N HIS A 544 -24.23 -24.31 -12.96
CA HIS A 544 -23.81 -25.57 -13.56
C HIS A 544 -22.45 -25.39 -14.23
N PHE A 545 -21.53 -26.29 -13.90
CA PHE A 545 -20.19 -26.31 -14.43
C PHE A 545 -20.12 -27.22 -15.66
N SER A 546 -19.38 -26.79 -16.68
CA SER A 546 -19.33 -27.52 -17.96
C SER A 546 -18.33 -28.68 -17.95
N ASN A 547 -17.40 -28.73 -17.00
CA ASN A 547 -16.39 -29.78 -16.93
C ASN A 547 -17.00 -31.14 -16.52
N PRO A 548 -17.01 -32.15 -17.42
CA PRO A 548 -17.76 -33.38 -17.17
C PRO A 548 -17.15 -34.33 -16.15
N ILE A 549 -15.92 -34.06 -15.70
CA ILE A 549 -15.24 -34.88 -14.70
C ILE A 549 -15.93 -34.87 -13.33
N PHE A 550 -16.73 -33.85 -13.04
CA PHE A 550 -17.41 -33.70 -11.74
C PHE A 550 -18.74 -34.44 -11.66
N PHE A 551 -19.34 -34.83 -12.78
CA PHE A 551 -20.67 -35.44 -12.83
C PHE A 551 -20.71 -36.83 -13.46
N ASN A 552 -19.64 -37.29 -14.11
CA ASN A 552 -19.58 -38.62 -14.72
C ASN A 552 -19.13 -39.75 -13.76
N GLY A 553 -18.82 -39.43 -12.50
CA GLY A 553 -18.39 -40.40 -11.49
C GLY A 553 -16.97 -40.96 -11.67
N GLN A 554 -16.15 -40.36 -12.54
CA GLN A 554 -14.78 -40.83 -12.84
C GLN A 554 -13.70 -40.16 -11.97
N SER A 555 -14.01 -39.10 -11.23
CA SER A 555 -13.08 -38.47 -10.28
C SER A 555 -13.23 -38.99 -8.85
N THR A 556 -12.12 -39.03 -8.12
CA THR A 556 -12.10 -39.27 -6.67
C THR A 556 -12.14 -37.98 -5.85
N ALA A 557 -11.98 -36.83 -6.50
CA ALA A 557 -11.93 -35.54 -5.83
C ALA A 557 -13.32 -35.08 -5.41
N THR A 558 -13.41 -34.50 -4.22
CA THR A 558 -14.63 -33.82 -3.77
C THR A 558 -14.78 -32.48 -4.47
N PHE A 559 -15.97 -32.16 -4.96
CA PHE A 559 -16.27 -30.87 -5.57
C PHE A 559 -17.28 -30.07 -4.72
N PRO A 560 -17.00 -28.80 -4.40
CA PRO A 560 -15.72 -28.10 -4.57
C PRO A 560 -14.66 -28.58 -3.55
N ALA A 561 -13.41 -28.18 -3.78
CA ALA A 561 -12.25 -28.48 -2.93
C ALA A 561 -11.49 -27.19 -2.63
N ALA A 562 -10.56 -27.21 -1.68
CA ALA A 562 -9.80 -26.02 -1.28
C ALA A 562 -9.02 -25.38 -2.45
N TYR A 563 -8.56 -26.16 -3.43
CA TYR A 563 -7.90 -25.63 -4.63
C TYR A 563 -8.85 -24.97 -5.64
N HIS A 564 -10.17 -25.07 -5.44
CA HIS A 564 -11.19 -24.31 -6.20
C HIS A 564 -11.57 -23.00 -5.52
N TYR A 565 -11.60 -22.98 -4.18
CA TYR A 565 -11.94 -21.82 -3.38
C TYR A 565 -11.37 -21.94 -1.96
N GLY A 566 -10.79 -20.86 -1.45
CA GLY A 566 -10.33 -20.72 -0.07
C GLY A 566 -8.88 -21.17 0.17
N GLY A 567 -8.29 -21.90 -0.78
CA GLY A 567 -6.86 -22.25 -0.81
C GLY A 567 -6.32 -22.41 -2.23
N VAL A 568 -6.80 -21.64 -3.20
CA VAL A 568 -6.34 -21.66 -4.59
C VAL A 568 -4.86 -21.26 -4.67
N TYR A 569 -4.44 -20.20 -3.98
CA TYR A 569 -3.06 -19.71 -3.98
C TYR A 569 -2.07 -20.71 -3.35
N ILE A 570 -2.40 -21.26 -2.18
CA ILE A 570 -1.52 -22.18 -1.44
C ILE A 570 -1.37 -23.55 -2.12
N ASN A 571 -2.38 -23.97 -2.88
CA ASN A 571 -2.34 -25.23 -3.62
C ASN A 571 -1.79 -25.06 -5.05
N ALA A 572 -1.84 -23.85 -5.62
CA ALA A 572 -1.20 -23.48 -6.89
C ALA A 572 -1.45 -24.46 -8.06
N GLY A 573 -2.69 -24.95 -8.21
CA GLY A 573 -3.06 -25.88 -9.27
C GLY A 573 -2.67 -27.35 -9.01
N GLN A 574 -2.32 -27.71 -7.78
CA GLN A 574 -2.13 -29.09 -7.36
C GLN A 574 -3.42 -29.65 -6.74
N GLN A 575 -3.93 -30.75 -7.30
CA GLN A 575 -5.19 -31.39 -6.89
C GLN A 575 -5.16 -31.91 -5.44
N ASP A 576 -4.01 -32.42 -4.96
CA ASP A 576 -3.87 -32.88 -3.58
C ASP A 576 -3.83 -31.68 -2.62
N ALA A 577 -5.00 -31.21 -2.18
CA ALA A 577 -5.10 -30.04 -1.32
C ALA A 577 -4.37 -30.22 0.02
N LEU A 578 -3.80 -29.13 0.53
CA LEU A 578 -3.40 -29.02 1.94
C LEU A 578 -4.62 -29.21 2.84
N GLU A 579 -4.64 -30.28 3.63
CA GLU A 579 -5.76 -30.63 4.50
C GLU A 579 -5.29 -31.11 5.88
N ILE A 580 -6.17 -30.98 6.87
CA ILE A 580 -5.95 -31.47 8.22
C ILE A 580 -6.39 -32.94 8.30
N ILE A 581 -5.44 -33.82 8.60
CA ILE A 581 -5.69 -35.26 8.81
C ILE A 581 -5.43 -35.65 10.27
N ARG A 582 -6.03 -36.77 10.70
CA ARG A 582 -5.76 -37.40 12.00
C ARG A 582 -4.77 -38.56 11.80
N ALA A 583 -3.63 -38.50 12.45
CA ALA A 583 -2.63 -39.56 12.50
C ALA A 583 -2.38 -39.93 13.98
N ASP A 584 -2.61 -41.19 14.36
CA ASP A 584 -2.29 -41.77 15.69
C ASP A 584 -2.50 -40.81 16.89
N ASN A 585 -3.72 -40.27 17.03
CA ASN A 585 -4.15 -39.29 18.05
C ASN A 585 -3.60 -37.86 17.96
N ARG A 586 -2.93 -37.48 16.86
CA ARG A 586 -2.45 -36.12 16.57
C ARG A 586 -3.02 -35.61 15.25
N ARG A 587 -3.08 -34.28 15.09
CA ARG A 587 -3.48 -33.65 13.83
C ARG A 587 -2.24 -33.26 13.03
N GLU A 588 -2.20 -33.68 11.77
CA GLU A 588 -1.11 -33.38 10.83
C GLU A 588 -1.64 -32.68 9.58
N ILE A 589 -0.76 -31.98 8.89
CA ILE A 589 -0.99 -31.34 7.60
C ILE A 589 -0.60 -32.35 6.51
N LYS A 590 -1.53 -32.69 5.62
CA LYS A 590 -1.26 -33.56 4.47
C LYS A 590 -0.71 -32.75 3.30
N ALA A 591 0.01 -33.42 2.40
CA ALA A 591 0.48 -32.87 1.12
C ALA A 591 1.38 -31.63 1.28
N VAL A 592 2.18 -31.58 2.36
CA VAL A 592 3.19 -30.53 2.55
C VAL A 592 4.39 -30.72 1.61
N SER A 593 4.99 -29.61 1.19
CA SER A 593 6.23 -29.56 0.41
C SER A 593 6.96 -28.24 0.69
N ASN A 594 8.26 -28.14 0.38
CA ASN A 594 9.02 -26.88 0.56
C ASN A 594 8.37 -25.71 -0.19
N PHE A 595 7.90 -25.95 -1.41
CA PHE A 595 7.13 -24.98 -2.21
C PHE A 595 5.86 -24.50 -1.50
N ARG A 596 5.10 -25.41 -0.88
CA ARG A 596 3.90 -25.05 -0.13
C ARG A 596 4.23 -24.31 1.17
N TYR A 597 5.34 -24.61 1.83
CA TYR A 597 5.77 -23.86 3.01
C TYR A 597 6.16 -22.42 2.68
N ASP A 598 6.75 -22.14 1.52
CA ASP A 598 6.96 -20.76 1.05
C ASP A 598 5.64 -20.02 0.85
N ARG A 599 4.69 -20.63 0.15
CA ARG A 599 3.36 -20.04 -0.06
C ARG A 599 2.60 -19.84 1.24
N LEU A 600 2.67 -20.79 2.17
CA LEU A 600 2.08 -20.64 3.50
C LEU A 600 2.74 -19.50 4.29
N ASN A 601 4.06 -19.35 4.17
CA ASN A 601 4.77 -18.24 4.80
C ASN A 601 4.23 -16.89 4.32
N ARG A 602 4.19 -16.69 3.00
CA ARG A 602 3.69 -15.45 2.37
C ARG A 602 2.22 -15.21 2.67
N PHE A 603 1.38 -16.23 2.55
CA PHE A 603 -0.07 -16.13 2.72
C PHE A 603 -0.47 -15.83 4.16
N VAL A 604 0.13 -16.50 5.15
CA VAL A 604 -0.17 -16.24 6.57
C VAL A 604 0.30 -14.84 6.98
N ARG A 605 1.45 -14.38 6.48
CA ARG A 605 1.93 -13.01 6.72
C ARG A 605 1.00 -11.96 6.11
N LEU A 606 0.66 -12.12 4.83
CA LEU A 606 -0.23 -11.20 4.13
C LEU A 606 -1.61 -11.13 4.79
N GLN A 607 -2.14 -12.27 5.24
CA GLN A 607 -3.39 -12.32 6.00
C GLN A 607 -3.34 -11.48 7.28
N ARG A 608 -2.22 -11.52 8.02
CA ARG A 608 -2.05 -10.72 9.24
C ARG A 608 -1.94 -9.23 8.96
N TRP A 609 -1.26 -8.84 7.87
CA TRP A 609 -1.08 -7.43 7.52
C TRP A 609 -2.35 -6.77 6.98
N LEU A 610 -3.21 -7.55 6.30
CA LEU A 610 -4.48 -7.07 5.76
C LEU A 610 -5.67 -7.28 6.71
N GLY A 611 -5.59 -8.24 7.63
CA GLY A 611 -6.67 -8.56 8.57
C GLY A 611 -7.90 -9.23 7.93
N LEU A 612 -7.78 -9.75 6.71
CA LEU A 612 -8.87 -10.41 6.00
C LEU A 612 -9.01 -11.89 6.41
N PRO A 613 -10.21 -12.50 6.32
CA PRO A 613 -10.37 -13.94 6.33
C PRO A 613 -9.59 -14.62 5.20
N TYR A 614 -9.03 -15.81 5.45
CA TYR A 614 -8.21 -16.53 4.45
C TYR A 614 -8.94 -16.75 3.13
N HIS A 615 -10.20 -17.16 3.14
CA HIS A 615 -10.95 -17.40 1.90
C HIS A 615 -11.19 -16.13 1.08
N GLN A 616 -11.36 -14.97 1.72
CA GLN A 616 -11.50 -13.68 1.03
C GLN A 616 -10.16 -13.21 0.45
N LEU A 617 -9.07 -13.38 1.21
CA LEU A 617 -7.73 -13.09 0.71
C LEU A 617 -7.36 -13.99 -0.47
N ASP A 618 -7.64 -15.28 -0.38
CA ASP A 618 -7.42 -16.25 -1.45
C ASP A 618 -8.23 -15.88 -2.71
N LEU A 619 -9.49 -15.48 -2.55
CA LEU A 619 -10.33 -15.00 -3.65
C LEU A 619 -9.73 -13.76 -4.34
N LEU A 620 -9.25 -12.79 -3.56
CA LEU A 620 -8.63 -11.57 -4.10
C LEU A 620 -7.33 -11.88 -4.85
N LEU A 621 -6.46 -12.71 -4.26
CA LEU A 621 -5.22 -13.15 -4.90
C LEU A 621 -5.50 -13.93 -6.17
N ALA A 622 -6.37 -14.93 -6.12
CA ALA A 622 -6.70 -15.77 -7.26
C ALA A 622 -7.32 -14.97 -8.41
N SER A 623 -8.23 -14.03 -8.11
CA SER A 623 -8.85 -13.17 -9.13
C SER A 623 -7.83 -12.23 -9.77
N GLY A 624 -6.91 -11.70 -8.96
CA GLY A 624 -5.81 -10.87 -9.41
C GLY A 624 -4.85 -11.55 -10.35
N ILE A 625 -4.33 -12.70 -9.90
CA ILE A 625 -3.43 -13.56 -10.66
C ILE A 625 -4.10 -13.98 -11.97
N ARG A 626 -5.38 -14.38 -11.94
CA ARG A 626 -6.10 -14.79 -13.17
C ARG A 626 -6.37 -13.64 -14.13
N ALA A 627 -6.41 -12.39 -13.65
CA ALA A 627 -6.49 -11.22 -14.51
C ALA A 627 -5.14 -10.92 -15.19
N GLU A 628 -4.03 -11.30 -14.58
CA GLU A 628 -2.67 -11.18 -15.14
C GLU A 628 -2.39 -12.34 -16.10
N ALA A 629 -2.46 -12.09 -17.40
CA ALA A 629 -2.44 -13.14 -18.44
C ALA A 629 -1.22 -14.09 -18.39
N ASP A 630 -0.06 -13.60 -17.91
CA ASP A 630 1.20 -14.36 -17.89
C ASP A 630 1.52 -15.01 -16.53
N ASN A 631 0.64 -14.87 -15.52
CA ASN A 631 0.89 -15.35 -14.15
C ASN A 631 0.32 -16.77 -13.90
N LEU A 632 0.71 -17.73 -14.75
CA LEU A 632 0.25 -19.11 -14.69
C LEU A 632 0.79 -19.91 -13.48
N ASN A 633 1.83 -19.39 -12.82
CA ASN A 633 2.47 -20.02 -11.65
C ASN A 633 1.77 -19.66 -10.33
N MET A 634 0.69 -18.88 -10.36
CA MET A 634 -0.02 -18.41 -9.17
C MET A 634 0.88 -17.59 -8.22
N SER A 635 1.83 -16.81 -8.72
CA SER A 635 2.80 -16.07 -7.90
C SER A 635 2.25 -14.70 -7.48
N ILE A 636 2.71 -14.16 -6.35
CA ILE A 636 2.36 -12.78 -5.92
C ILE A 636 3.32 -11.83 -6.62
N THR A 637 2.85 -11.12 -7.63
CA THR A 637 3.62 -10.11 -8.39
C THR A 637 3.36 -8.70 -7.84
N ASP A 638 4.18 -7.73 -8.26
CA ASP A 638 3.93 -6.31 -7.97
C ASP A 638 2.53 -5.87 -8.41
N ASN A 639 2.05 -6.39 -9.53
CA ASN A 639 0.71 -6.12 -10.03
C ASN A 639 -0.35 -6.60 -9.02
N VAL A 640 -0.29 -7.86 -8.58
CA VAL A 640 -1.20 -8.39 -7.56
C VAL A 640 -1.18 -7.53 -6.28
N LEU A 641 -0.03 -6.98 -5.88
CA LEU A 641 0.05 -6.06 -4.74
C LEU A 641 -0.58 -4.68 -5.03
N LYS A 642 -0.38 -4.11 -6.24
CA LYS A 642 -1.04 -2.87 -6.68
C LYS A 642 -2.56 -3.01 -6.65
N GLN A 643 -3.08 -4.15 -7.08
CA GLN A 643 -4.50 -4.48 -6.97
C GLN A 643 -4.96 -4.47 -5.51
N LEU A 644 -4.23 -5.14 -4.60
CA LEU A 644 -4.57 -5.16 -3.17
C LEU A 644 -4.55 -3.74 -2.58
N GLY A 645 -3.64 -2.89 -3.05
CA GLY A 645 -3.62 -1.47 -2.73
C GLY A 645 -4.88 -0.74 -3.17
N LEU A 646 -5.30 -0.88 -4.43
CA LEU A 646 -6.56 -0.30 -4.90
C LEU A 646 -7.76 -0.82 -4.10
N PHE A 647 -7.81 -2.13 -3.84
CA PHE A 647 -8.85 -2.74 -3.01
C PHE A 647 -8.92 -2.07 -1.63
N ARG A 648 -7.78 -1.90 -0.95
CA ARG A 648 -7.71 -1.30 0.38
C ARG A 648 -8.22 0.14 0.37
N HIS A 649 -7.77 0.94 -0.59
CA HIS A 649 -8.26 2.31 -0.81
C HIS A 649 -9.78 2.35 -0.99
N LEU A 650 -10.31 1.52 -1.89
CA LEU A 650 -11.75 1.48 -2.17
C LEU A 650 -12.58 0.92 -1.01
N THR A 651 -12.01 0.03 -0.21
CA THR A 651 -12.63 -0.48 1.02
C THR A 651 -12.77 0.64 2.05
N MET A 652 -11.72 1.43 2.27
CA MET A 652 -11.72 2.53 3.23
C MET A 652 -12.67 3.66 2.81
N GLN A 653 -12.71 3.99 1.51
CA GLN A 653 -13.46 5.15 1.00
C GLN A 653 -14.91 4.83 0.58
N TYR A 654 -15.17 3.62 0.06
CA TYR A 654 -16.46 3.24 -0.53
C TYR A 654 -17.03 1.91 -0.04
N GLN A 655 -16.42 1.27 0.97
CA GLN A 655 -16.90 0.00 1.55
C GLN A 655 -17.01 -1.15 0.54
N VAL A 656 -16.12 -1.18 -0.46
CA VAL A 656 -16.05 -2.29 -1.42
C VAL A 656 -15.67 -3.58 -0.69
N THR A 657 -16.42 -4.66 -0.91
CA THR A 657 -16.11 -5.98 -0.32
C THR A 657 -15.13 -6.79 -1.20
N PRO A 658 -14.43 -7.79 -0.63
CA PRO A 658 -13.54 -8.66 -1.39
C PRO A 658 -14.23 -9.32 -2.61
N GLU A 659 -15.46 -9.77 -2.43
CA GLU A 659 -16.24 -10.46 -3.47
C GLU A 659 -16.66 -9.51 -4.60
N MET A 660 -17.04 -8.27 -4.26
CA MET A 660 -17.34 -7.23 -5.26
C MET A 660 -16.12 -6.96 -6.13
N PHE A 661 -14.97 -6.71 -5.50
CA PHE A 661 -13.74 -6.36 -6.19
C PHE A 661 -13.18 -7.52 -7.01
N ALA A 662 -13.24 -8.76 -6.49
CA ALA A 662 -12.90 -9.96 -7.24
C ALA A 662 -13.74 -10.11 -8.52
N GLY A 663 -15.06 -9.83 -8.43
CA GLY A 663 -15.96 -9.80 -9.58
C GLY A 663 -15.60 -8.75 -10.64
N TRP A 664 -14.89 -7.69 -10.24
CA TRP A 664 -14.43 -6.65 -11.17
C TRP A 664 -13.20 -7.03 -11.97
N LEU A 665 -12.35 -7.89 -11.44
CA LEU A 665 -11.07 -8.24 -12.06
C LEU A 665 -11.16 -9.54 -12.84
N TYR A 666 -11.96 -10.49 -12.34
CA TYR A 666 -12.11 -11.79 -12.97
C TYR A 666 -13.60 -12.15 -13.13
N GLN A 667 -14.19 -12.77 -12.11
CA GLN A 667 -15.54 -13.32 -12.17
C GLN A 667 -16.24 -13.23 -10.80
N ILE A 668 -17.56 -13.10 -10.82
CA ILE A 668 -18.40 -13.25 -9.63
C ILE A 668 -18.23 -14.67 -9.10
N THR A 669 -17.85 -14.81 -7.82
CA THR A 669 -17.63 -16.13 -7.22
C THR A 669 -18.95 -16.90 -7.05
N PRO A 670 -19.06 -18.13 -7.58
CA PRO A 670 -20.16 -19.05 -7.27
C PRO A 670 -19.91 -19.85 -5.99
N PHE A 671 -18.77 -19.62 -5.32
CA PHE A 671 -18.34 -20.35 -4.14
C PHE A 671 -18.50 -19.53 -2.85
N SER A 672 -18.61 -20.23 -1.73
CA SER A 672 -18.58 -19.67 -0.38
C SER A 672 -18.01 -20.67 0.62
N THR A 673 -17.98 -20.30 1.90
CA THR A 673 -17.75 -21.24 3.01
C THR A 673 -19.08 -21.79 3.52
N SER A 674 -19.06 -22.92 4.24
CA SER A 674 -20.26 -23.70 4.57
C SER A 674 -21.37 -22.93 5.31
N ASP A 675 -21.03 -21.88 6.05
CA ASP A 675 -21.97 -21.06 6.83
C ASP A 675 -22.49 -19.82 6.06
N SER A 676 -22.10 -19.63 4.80
CA SER A 676 -22.36 -18.41 4.02
C SER A 676 -23.03 -18.69 2.67
N VAL A 677 -23.82 -17.74 2.17
CA VAL A 677 -24.43 -17.85 0.84
C VAL A 677 -23.42 -17.41 -0.22
N PRO A 678 -23.22 -18.13 -1.34
CA PRO A 678 -22.36 -17.70 -2.44
C PRO A 678 -22.71 -16.32 -2.98
N PHE A 679 -21.69 -15.55 -3.38
CA PHE A 679 -21.88 -14.15 -3.80
C PHE A 679 -22.79 -14.02 -5.03
N PHE A 680 -22.72 -14.97 -5.98
CA PHE A 680 -23.67 -15.06 -7.08
C PHE A 680 -25.13 -15.10 -6.59
N ASP A 681 -25.44 -15.94 -5.60
CA ASP A 681 -26.80 -16.05 -5.08
C ASP A 681 -27.21 -14.84 -4.23
N GLN A 682 -26.26 -14.20 -3.55
CA GLN A 682 -26.51 -12.93 -2.85
C GLN A 682 -26.95 -11.82 -3.81
N ILE A 683 -26.39 -11.78 -5.02
CA ILE A 683 -26.76 -10.77 -6.02
C ILE A 683 -28.06 -11.15 -6.73
N PHE A 684 -28.15 -12.36 -7.27
CA PHE A 684 -29.22 -12.72 -8.22
C PHE A 684 -30.39 -13.48 -7.61
N ASN A 685 -30.22 -14.13 -6.45
CA ASN A 685 -31.18 -15.09 -5.91
C ASN A 685 -31.62 -14.80 -4.45
N GLN A 686 -31.22 -13.67 -3.86
CA GLN A 686 -31.49 -13.36 -2.45
C GLN A 686 -32.97 -13.07 -2.15
N THR A 687 -33.68 -12.46 -3.10
CA THR A 687 -35.12 -12.15 -2.94
C THR A 687 -35.96 -13.13 -3.73
N LYS A 688 -37.03 -13.67 -3.11
CA LYS A 688 -38.04 -14.50 -3.80
C LYS A 688 -38.96 -13.65 -4.69
N LEU A 689 -38.37 -12.85 -5.59
CA LEU A 689 -39.09 -12.07 -6.59
C LEU A 689 -39.65 -12.97 -7.71
N PHE A 690 -39.06 -14.16 -7.89
CA PHE A 690 -39.41 -15.12 -8.93
C PHE A 690 -39.66 -16.50 -8.33
N ASP A 691 -40.55 -17.28 -8.96
CA ASP A 691 -40.88 -18.64 -8.54
C ASP A 691 -39.69 -19.62 -8.68
N GLN A 692 -38.75 -19.30 -9.56
CA GLN A 692 -37.52 -20.06 -9.77
C GLN A 692 -36.31 -19.12 -9.67
N PRO A 693 -35.19 -19.57 -9.08
CA PRO A 693 -33.94 -18.83 -9.08
C PRO A 693 -33.37 -18.68 -10.50
N LEU A 694 -32.49 -17.72 -10.71
CA LEU A 694 -31.68 -17.62 -11.91
C LEU A 694 -30.62 -18.72 -11.89
N THR A 695 -30.65 -19.60 -12.89
CA THR A 695 -29.66 -20.67 -13.07
C THR A 695 -28.72 -20.37 -14.24
N LEU A 696 -27.42 -20.56 -14.01
CA LEU A 696 -26.38 -20.47 -15.03
C LEU A 696 -26.08 -21.88 -15.55
N ASP A 697 -26.59 -22.20 -16.73
CA ASP A 697 -26.52 -23.52 -17.38
C ASP A 697 -25.85 -23.48 -18.76
N ASP A 698 -25.22 -22.34 -19.10
CA ASP A 698 -24.57 -22.05 -20.38
C ASP A 698 -25.51 -22.09 -21.61
N GLU A 699 -26.83 -22.15 -21.39
CA GLU A 699 -27.80 -22.05 -22.47
C GLU A 699 -27.88 -20.64 -23.07
N VAL A 700 -28.21 -20.58 -24.35
CA VAL A 700 -28.36 -19.33 -25.10
C VAL A 700 -29.75 -18.76 -24.86
N PHE A 701 -29.85 -17.47 -24.54
CA PHE A 701 -31.10 -16.74 -24.41
C PHE A 701 -31.10 -15.47 -25.29
N ASN A 702 -32.27 -15.08 -25.80
CA ASN A 702 -32.45 -13.83 -26.54
C ASN A 702 -32.68 -12.67 -25.59
N TYR A 703 -31.71 -11.76 -25.48
CA TYR A 703 -31.80 -10.62 -24.55
C TYR A 703 -32.75 -9.51 -25.03
N THR A 704 -33.26 -9.60 -26.27
CA THR A 704 -34.28 -8.68 -26.83
C THR A 704 -35.71 -9.20 -26.62
N ALA A 705 -35.89 -10.41 -26.09
CA ALA A 705 -37.20 -11.00 -25.88
C ALA A 705 -38.02 -10.22 -24.83
N THR A 706 -39.28 -9.95 -25.15
CA THR A 706 -40.21 -9.23 -24.25
C THR A 706 -41.19 -10.16 -23.51
N GLN A 707 -41.36 -11.40 -23.98
CA GLN A 707 -42.17 -12.44 -23.35
C GLN A 707 -41.48 -13.81 -23.38
N GLY A 708 -41.96 -14.75 -22.56
CA GLY A 708 -41.41 -16.10 -22.42
C GLY A 708 -40.26 -16.21 -21.42
N ASP A 709 -39.56 -17.34 -21.45
CA ASP A 709 -38.48 -17.68 -20.50
C ASP A 709 -37.24 -16.80 -20.68
N ASP A 710 -36.91 -16.41 -21.91
CA ASP A 710 -35.83 -15.46 -22.19
C ASP A 710 -36.10 -14.10 -21.53
N ALA A 711 -37.33 -13.59 -21.60
CA ALA A 711 -37.72 -12.34 -20.95
C ALA A 711 -37.70 -12.47 -19.42
N LYS A 712 -37.97 -13.65 -18.86
CA LYS A 712 -37.81 -13.95 -17.43
C LYS A 712 -36.34 -13.88 -17.02
N THR A 713 -35.44 -14.48 -17.80
CA THR A 713 -33.98 -14.40 -17.60
C THR A 713 -33.52 -12.95 -17.57
N VAL A 714 -33.95 -12.13 -18.54
CA VAL A 714 -33.64 -10.69 -18.58
C VAL A 714 -34.12 -9.98 -17.30
N LYS A 715 -35.35 -10.26 -16.85
CA LYS A 715 -35.89 -9.66 -15.62
C LYS A 715 -35.13 -10.09 -14.36
N GLN A 716 -34.71 -11.35 -14.28
CA GLN A 716 -33.87 -11.84 -13.17
C GLN A 716 -32.50 -11.15 -13.15
N LEU A 717 -31.86 -11.02 -14.30
CA LEU A 717 -30.59 -10.28 -14.43
C LEU A 717 -30.77 -8.80 -14.05
N CYS A 718 -31.83 -8.15 -14.53
CA CYS A 718 -32.14 -6.76 -14.17
C CYS A 718 -32.38 -6.59 -12.66
N ALA A 719 -33.12 -7.52 -12.04
CA ALA A 719 -33.40 -7.49 -10.61
C ALA A 719 -32.12 -7.65 -9.77
N GLY A 720 -31.26 -8.62 -10.11
CA GLY A 720 -30.00 -8.83 -9.39
C GLY A 720 -28.98 -7.71 -9.61
N LEU A 721 -28.90 -7.16 -10.82
CA LEU A 721 -28.06 -5.99 -11.09
C LEU A 721 -28.62 -4.70 -10.51
N GLY A 722 -29.91 -4.65 -10.17
CA GLY A 722 -30.59 -3.42 -9.71
C GLY A 722 -30.71 -2.37 -10.81
N ILE A 723 -31.06 -2.78 -12.04
CA ILE A 723 -31.20 -1.89 -13.21
C ILE A 723 -32.53 -2.09 -13.91
N SER A 724 -32.91 -1.12 -14.76
CA SER A 724 -34.11 -1.24 -15.61
C SER A 724 -33.86 -2.12 -16.84
N THR A 725 -34.93 -2.63 -17.45
CA THR A 725 -34.84 -3.34 -18.74
C THR A 725 -34.32 -2.45 -19.87
N VAL A 726 -34.55 -1.13 -19.79
CA VAL A 726 -34.03 -0.15 -20.78
C VAL A 726 -32.50 -0.04 -20.66
N THR A 727 -32.01 0.09 -19.42
CA THR A 727 -30.57 0.08 -19.14
C THR A 727 -29.92 -1.24 -19.57
N PHE A 728 -30.59 -2.37 -19.34
CA PHE A 728 -30.11 -3.67 -19.80
C PHE A 728 -30.00 -3.76 -21.33
N GLN A 729 -30.98 -3.23 -22.07
CA GLN A 729 -30.94 -3.15 -23.54
C GLN A 729 -29.80 -2.26 -24.07
N LEU A 730 -29.30 -1.31 -23.27
CA LEU A 730 -28.12 -0.52 -23.60
C LEU A 730 -26.82 -1.33 -23.45
N ILE A 731 -26.67 -2.09 -22.35
CA ILE A 731 -25.41 -2.76 -22.00
C ILE A 731 -25.26 -4.17 -22.59
N ALA A 732 -26.36 -4.90 -22.84
CA ALA A 732 -26.31 -6.26 -23.38
C ALA A 732 -25.62 -6.33 -24.77
N PRO A 733 -25.89 -5.42 -25.72
CA PRO A 733 -25.16 -5.37 -26.99
C PRO A 733 -23.66 -5.10 -26.82
N MET A 734 -23.27 -4.31 -25.81
CA MET A 734 -21.85 -4.05 -25.53
C MET A 734 -21.14 -5.33 -25.09
N VAL A 735 -21.78 -6.12 -24.22
CA VAL A 735 -21.27 -7.42 -23.79
C VAL A 735 -21.22 -8.42 -24.96
N GLU A 736 -22.26 -8.50 -25.78
CA GLU A 736 -22.28 -9.33 -27.00
C GLU A 736 -21.09 -8.98 -27.91
N SER A 737 -20.90 -7.69 -28.21
CA SER A 737 -19.80 -7.20 -29.07
C SER A 737 -18.40 -7.41 -28.50
N ALA A 738 -18.29 -7.63 -27.17
CA ALA A 738 -17.02 -7.84 -26.47
C ALA A 738 -16.68 -9.33 -26.31
N LEU A 739 -17.61 -10.24 -26.61
CA LEU A 739 -17.40 -11.69 -26.55
C LEU A 739 -16.85 -12.25 -27.87
N THR A 740 -17.00 -11.55 -28.99
CA THR A 740 -16.78 -12.14 -30.33
C THR A 740 -15.74 -11.42 -31.18
N PRO A 741 -14.89 -12.16 -31.93
CA PRO A 741 -14.26 -11.61 -33.11
C PRO A 741 -15.35 -11.35 -34.16
N ALA A 742 -15.25 -10.22 -34.88
CA ALA A 742 -16.30 -9.59 -35.68
C ALA A 742 -16.92 -10.39 -36.85
N GLN A 743 -16.80 -11.72 -36.91
CA GLN A 743 -17.17 -12.54 -38.07
C GLN A 743 -18.17 -13.68 -37.80
N ASP A 744 -18.52 -14.02 -36.56
CA ASP A 744 -19.51 -15.07 -36.27
C ASP A 744 -20.37 -14.70 -35.05
N THR A 745 -21.58 -14.17 -35.25
CA THR A 745 -22.57 -14.11 -34.15
C THR A 745 -24.04 -14.14 -34.56
N LEU A 746 -24.81 -14.81 -33.71
CA LEU A 746 -26.25 -14.73 -33.53
C LEU A 746 -26.62 -13.41 -32.87
N THR A 747 -26.92 -12.38 -33.66
CA THR A 747 -27.36 -11.06 -33.17
C THR A 747 -28.50 -11.15 -32.16
N GLY A 748 -28.35 -10.46 -31.02
CA GLY A 748 -29.40 -10.38 -30.00
C GLY A 748 -29.38 -11.51 -28.97
N LYS A 749 -28.31 -12.30 -28.88
CA LYS A 749 -28.23 -13.47 -27.98
C LYS A 749 -27.01 -13.43 -27.06
N LEU A 750 -27.18 -13.96 -25.84
CA LEU A 750 -26.13 -14.15 -24.84
C LEU A 750 -26.26 -15.55 -24.21
N ARG A 751 -25.23 -15.99 -23.48
CA ARG A 751 -25.24 -17.26 -22.73
C ARG A 751 -25.41 -17.04 -21.23
N ARG A 752 -26.12 -17.94 -20.56
CA ARG A 752 -26.29 -17.95 -19.09
C ARG A 752 -25.07 -18.55 -18.40
N ASN A 753 -23.95 -17.82 -18.39
CA ASN A 753 -22.70 -18.26 -17.76
C ASN A 753 -22.02 -17.16 -16.94
N LEU A 754 -20.99 -17.54 -16.15
CA LEU A 754 -20.30 -16.63 -15.24
C LEU A 754 -19.56 -15.49 -15.97
N ASP A 755 -19.04 -15.70 -17.18
CA ASP A 755 -18.32 -14.65 -17.93
C ASP A 755 -19.27 -13.52 -18.32
N VAL A 756 -20.43 -13.84 -18.91
CA VAL A 756 -21.44 -12.85 -19.31
C VAL A 756 -21.96 -12.08 -18.10
N VAL A 757 -22.32 -12.79 -17.02
CA VAL A 757 -22.87 -12.15 -15.81
C VAL A 757 -21.82 -11.26 -15.14
N SER A 758 -20.55 -11.66 -15.13
CA SER A 758 -19.46 -10.86 -14.55
C SER A 758 -19.18 -9.60 -15.36
N ARG A 759 -19.26 -9.66 -16.70
CA ARG A 759 -19.15 -8.48 -17.58
C ARG A 759 -20.28 -7.47 -17.35
N LEU A 760 -21.52 -7.97 -17.28
CA LEU A 760 -22.68 -7.14 -16.94
C LEU A 760 -22.54 -6.52 -15.55
N TYR A 761 -22.08 -7.32 -14.57
CA TYR A 761 -21.83 -6.86 -13.22
C TYR A 761 -20.79 -5.74 -13.17
N ARG A 762 -19.68 -5.84 -13.91
CA ARG A 762 -18.66 -4.78 -14.02
C ARG A 762 -19.21 -3.47 -14.54
N LEU A 763 -19.95 -3.51 -15.65
CA LEU A 763 -20.56 -2.34 -16.28
C LEU A 763 -21.49 -1.58 -15.33
N VAL A 764 -22.10 -2.29 -14.38
CA VAL A 764 -23.10 -1.73 -13.47
C VAL A 764 -22.48 -1.33 -12.12
N SER A 765 -21.67 -2.20 -11.52
CA SER A 765 -21.20 -2.05 -10.14
C SER A 765 -20.04 -1.06 -10.00
N ILE A 766 -19.15 -0.94 -10.98
CA ILE A 766 -18.04 0.04 -10.93
C ILE A 766 -18.58 1.47 -10.94
N PRO A 767 -19.43 1.91 -11.89
CA PRO A 767 -20.00 3.26 -11.86
C PRO A 767 -20.83 3.52 -10.60
N ARG A 768 -21.62 2.54 -10.16
CA ARG A 768 -22.47 2.64 -8.96
C ARG A 768 -21.67 2.93 -7.70
N THR A 769 -20.48 2.35 -7.56
CA THR A 769 -19.59 2.59 -6.40
C THR A 769 -19.26 4.07 -6.25
N PHE A 770 -19.19 4.81 -7.35
CA PHE A 770 -18.90 6.24 -7.38
C PHE A 770 -20.16 7.12 -7.50
N GLY A 771 -21.35 6.56 -7.22
CA GLY A 771 -22.62 7.28 -7.25
C GLY A 771 -23.13 7.61 -8.66
N LEU A 772 -22.65 6.92 -9.70
CA LEU A 772 -23.06 7.13 -11.09
C LEU A 772 -24.13 6.12 -11.52
N SER A 773 -24.99 6.56 -12.45
CA SER A 773 -25.85 5.63 -13.20
C SER A 773 -25.03 4.77 -14.16
N THR A 774 -25.60 3.68 -14.67
CA THR A 774 -24.91 2.82 -15.65
C THR A 774 -24.66 3.59 -16.95
N GLU A 775 -25.62 4.41 -17.38
CA GLU A 775 -25.54 5.26 -18.55
C GLU A 775 -24.42 6.30 -18.41
N ASP A 776 -24.35 6.98 -17.26
CA ASP A 776 -23.27 7.92 -16.95
C ASP A 776 -21.91 7.21 -16.92
N GLY A 777 -21.87 5.99 -16.40
CA GLY A 777 -20.68 5.14 -16.42
C GLY A 777 -20.17 4.90 -17.83
N VAL A 778 -21.04 4.49 -18.76
CA VAL A 778 -20.71 4.27 -20.17
C VAL A 778 -20.13 5.54 -20.81
N PHE A 779 -20.77 6.70 -20.60
CA PHE A 779 -20.25 7.97 -21.11
C PHE A 779 -18.85 8.29 -20.55
N LEU A 780 -18.63 8.11 -19.25
CA LEU A 780 -17.32 8.38 -18.66
C LEU A 780 -16.23 7.45 -19.16
N ILE A 781 -16.54 6.17 -19.32
CA ILE A 781 -15.59 5.19 -19.84
C ILE A 781 -15.20 5.56 -21.27
N ASP A 782 -16.16 5.95 -22.10
CA ASP A 782 -15.91 6.41 -23.47
C ASP A 782 -15.05 7.70 -23.50
N ILE A 783 -15.32 8.65 -22.60
CA ILE A 783 -14.50 9.86 -22.44
C ILE A 783 -13.04 9.51 -22.07
N LEU A 784 -12.85 8.54 -21.16
CA LEU A 784 -11.53 8.21 -20.61
C LEU A 784 -10.70 7.28 -21.49
N THR A 785 -11.35 6.36 -22.21
CA THR A 785 -10.70 5.27 -22.96
C THR A 785 -10.91 5.35 -24.46
N GLY A 786 -11.85 6.19 -24.94
CA GLY A 786 -12.30 6.19 -26.34
C GLY A 786 -13.05 4.90 -26.74
N ASN A 787 -13.47 4.11 -25.76
CA ASN A 787 -14.07 2.81 -25.96
C ASN A 787 -15.20 2.54 -24.95
N HIS A 788 -16.43 2.91 -25.30
CA HIS A 788 -17.63 2.68 -24.48
C HIS A 788 -17.85 1.22 -24.02
N ARG A 789 -17.23 0.22 -24.66
CA ARG A 789 -17.33 -1.22 -24.31
C ARG A 789 -16.18 -1.72 -23.44
N TYR A 790 -15.27 -0.85 -22.99
CA TYR A 790 -14.07 -1.25 -22.25
C TYR A 790 -14.36 -2.15 -21.04
N LEU A 791 -15.30 -1.77 -20.15
CA LEU A 791 -15.65 -2.61 -18.99
C LEU A 791 -16.38 -3.93 -19.35
N ALA A 792 -16.92 -4.02 -20.57
CA ALA A 792 -17.53 -5.24 -21.09
C ALA A 792 -16.49 -6.25 -21.59
N GLN A 793 -15.25 -5.82 -21.86
CA GLN A 793 -14.15 -6.67 -22.27
C GLN A 793 -13.59 -7.46 -21.07
N GLN A 794 -12.67 -8.37 -21.35
CA GLN A 794 -11.88 -8.99 -20.27
C GLN A 794 -10.95 -7.91 -19.70
N PRO A 795 -10.90 -7.74 -18.37
CA PRO A 795 -9.99 -6.79 -17.74
C PRO A 795 -8.55 -7.04 -18.18
N ILE A 796 -7.90 -6.00 -18.68
CA ILE A 796 -6.48 -6.05 -19.00
C ILE A 796 -5.74 -5.63 -17.73
N PHE A 797 -4.93 -6.56 -17.23
CA PHE A 797 -4.02 -6.34 -16.13
C PHE A 797 -2.61 -6.68 -16.63
N THR A 798 -1.79 -5.66 -16.85
CA THR A 798 -0.56 -5.81 -17.62
C THR A 798 0.62 -5.16 -16.90
N ALA A 799 1.75 -5.86 -16.90
CA ALA A 799 3.02 -5.30 -16.44
C ALA A 799 3.66 -4.33 -17.45
N ASP A 800 3.14 -4.28 -18.69
CA ASP A 800 3.66 -3.43 -19.76
C ASP A 800 3.37 -1.93 -19.49
N PRO A 801 4.41 -1.11 -19.22
CA PRO A 801 4.26 0.30 -18.91
C PRO A 801 3.85 1.14 -20.14
N THR A 802 3.76 0.55 -21.33
CA THR A 802 3.32 1.26 -22.54
C THR A 802 1.80 1.21 -22.76
N ARG A 803 1.10 0.30 -22.06
CA ARG A 803 -0.36 0.15 -22.18
C ARG A 803 -1.09 1.07 -21.20
N LYS A 804 -1.85 2.01 -21.75
CA LYS A 804 -2.65 3.01 -21.00
C LYS A 804 -3.99 2.50 -20.49
N ASP A 805 -4.32 1.25 -20.80
CA ASP A 805 -5.66 0.66 -20.65
C ASP A 805 -5.74 -0.33 -19.49
N ASP A 806 -4.94 -0.14 -18.44
CA ASP A 806 -4.99 -0.95 -17.21
C ASP A 806 -6.26 -0.64 -16.40
N ILE A 807 -7.01 -1.69 -16.01
CA ILE A 807 -8.30 -1.53 -15.32
C ILE A 807 -8.16 -0.81 -13.96
N LEU A 808 -7.07 -1.00 -13.22
CA LEU A 808 -6.86 -0.35 -11.94
C LEU A 808 -6.74 1.17 -12.12
N ILE A 809 -5.98 1.58 -13.15
CA ILE A 809 -5.80 3.00 -13.51
C ILE A 809 -7.13 3.59 -13.99
N VAL A 810 -7.89 2.86 -14.81
CA VAL A 810 -9.20 3.32 -15.27
C VAL A 810 -10.17 3.54 -14.11
N ILE A 811 -10.21 2.62 -13.12
CA ILE A 811 -11.02 2.80 -11.91
C ILE A 811 -10.60 4.05 -11.13
N MET A 812 -9.29 4.29 -10.96
CA MET A 812 -8.79 5.51 -10.31
C MET A 812 -9.17 6.79 -11.07
N LYS A 813 -9.20 6.76 -12.41
CA LYS A 813 -9.64 7.89 -13.24
C LYS A 813 -11.14 8.12 -13.14
N ILE A 814 -11.96 7.07 -13.14
CA ILE A 814 -13.42 7.17 -12.91
C ILE A 814 -13.67 7.80 -11.55
N GLU A 815 -12.92 7.38 -10.52
CA GLU A 815 -13.01 7.96 -9.18
C GLU A 815 -12.62 9.46 -9.15
N ALA A 816 -11.58 9.89 -9.89
CA ALA A 816 -11.21 11.30 -9.98
C ALA A 816 -12.30 12.13 -10.65
N VAL A 817 -12.79 11.65 -11.80
CA VAL A 817 -13.76 12.38 -12.62
C VAL A 817 -15.13 12.41 -11.95
N SER A 818 -15.58 11.32 -11.32
CA SER A 818 -16.85 11.29 -10.57
C SER A 818 -16.87 12.30 -9.43
N ARG A 819 -15.80 12.42 -8.64
CA ARG A 819 -15.69 13.46 -7.60
C ARG A 819 -15.72 14.87 -8.19
N TRP A 820 -15.02 15.08 -9.31
CA TRP A 820 -15.03 16.38 -9.99
C TRP A 820 -16.43 16.73 -10.53
N LEU A 821 -17.12 15.77 -11.15
CA LEU A 821 -18.49 15.93 -11.63
C LEU A 821 -19.47 16.19 -10.50
N ALA A 822 -19.35 15.48 -9.37
CA ALA A 822 -20.17 15.71 -8.19
C ALA A 822 -19.97 17.12 -7.61
N LYS A 823 -18.72 17.59 -7.54
CA LYS A 823 -18.40 18.96 -7.07
C LYS A 823 -18.97 20.04 -7.99
N THR A 824 -18.86 19.84 -9.30
CA THR A 824 -19.26 20.82 -10.32
C THR A 824 -20.75 20.74 -10.69
N LYS A 825 -21.44 19.67 -10.26
CA LYS A 825 -22.83 19.36 -10.61
C LYS A 825 -23.03 19.19 -12.12
N ILE A 826 -22.02 18.71 -12.82
CA ILE A 826 -22.08 18.34 -14.24
C ILE A 826 -22.36 16.83 -14.33
N THR A 827 -23.32 16.42 -15.15
CA THR A 827 -23.60 15.00 -15.43
C THR A 827 -22.66 14.47 -16.52
N ALA A 828 -22.38 13.17 -16.55
CA ALA A 828 -21.49 12.58 -17.55
C ALA A 828 -22.02 12.72 -18.99
N ALA A 829 -23.33 12.55 -19.20
CA ALA A 829 -23.96 12.79 -20.50
C ALA A 829 -23.74 14.22 -21.00
N LYS A 830 -23.91 15.20 -20.10
CA LYS A 830 -23.63 16.61 -20.41
C LYS A 830 -22.16 16.83 -20.71
N LEU A 831 -21.23 16.23 -19.96
CA LEU A 831 -19.80 16.32 -20.28
C LEU A 831 -19.48 15.75 -21.68
N SER A 832 -20.05 14.59 -22.03
CA SER A 832 -19.88 13.99 -23.37
C SER A 832 -20.39 14.92 -24.49
N LEU A 833 -21.52 15.61 -24.25
CA LEU A 833 -22.04 16.63 -25.16
C LEU A 833 -21.10 17.84 -25.28
N LEU A 834 -20.56 18.35 -24.17
CA LEU A 834 -19.64 19.51 -24.18
C LEU A 834 -18.30 19.17 -24.87
N LEU A 835 -17.86 17.92 -24.80
CA LEU A 835 -16.68 17.41 -25.52
C LEU A 835 -16.93 17.14 -27.00
N GLY A 836 -18.18 17.22 -27.45
CA GLY A 836 -18.57 16.94 -28.84
C GLY A 836 -18.49 15.45 -29.23
N GLN A 837 -18.40 14.54 -28.25
CA GLN A 837 -18.47 13.10 -28.50
C GLN A 837 -19.90 12.66 -28.81
N THR A 838 -20.88 13.29 -28.15
CA THR A 838 -22.30 13.16 -28.48
C THR A 838 -22.75 14.40 -29.24
N VAL A 839 -23.38 14.22 -30.41
CA VAL A 839 -23.89 15.33 -31.24
C VAL A 839 -25.42 15.34 -31.19
N LEU A 840 -26.01 16.50 -30.92
CA LEU A 840 -27.47 16.67 -31.01
C LEU A 840 -27.87 16.96 -32.46
N PRO A 841 -28.84 16.24 -33.04
CA PRO A 841 -29.36 16.59 -34.36
C PRO A 841 -30.11 17.93 -34.29
N VAL A 842 -29.71 18.89 -35.14
CA VAL A 842 -30.42 20.17 -35.31
C VAL A 842 -31.31 20.09 -36.54
N VAL A 843 -32.61 20.35 -36.35
CA VAL A 843 -33.58 20.41 -37.43
C VAL A 843 -33.77 21.88 -37.84
N PRO A 844 -33.64 22.23 -39.13
CA PRO A 844 -33.90 23.59 -39.59
C PRO A 844 -35.38 23.93 -39.43
N THR A 845 -35.68 25.13 -38.93
CA THR A 845 -37.04 25.58 -38.60
C THR A 845 -37.31 26.97 -39.18
N ASP A 846 -38.58 27.29 -39.45
CA ASP A 846 -38.98 28.62 -39.96
C ASP A 846 -38.64 29.75 -38.96
N SER A 847 -38.54 29.44 -37.66
CA SER A 847 -38.03 30.35 -36.65
C SER A 847 -36.55 30.72 -36.87
N MET A 848 -35.70 29.78 -37.34
CA MET A 848 -34.31 30.10 -37.69
C MET A 848 -34.24 31.05 -38.88
N VAL A 849 -35.08 30.85 -39.90
CA VAL A 849 -35.18 31.76 -41.04
C VAL A 849 -35.60 33.15 -40.57
N THR A 850 -36.63 33.23 -39.73
CA THR A 850 -37.12 34.50 -39.16
C THR A 850 -36.04 35.21 -38.35
N PHE A 851 -35.26 34.45 -37.57
CA PHE A 851 -34.12 34.97 -36.80
C PHE A 851 -33.05 35.60 -37.70
N PHE A 852 -32.58 34.88 -38.73
CA PHE A 852 -31.55 35.41 -39.63
C PHE A 852 -32.06 36.59 -40.49
N LYS A 853 -33.31 36.53 -40.97
CA LYS A 853 -33.95 37.66 -41.66
C LYS A 853 -34.14 38.88 -40.77
N GLY A 854 -34.37 38.67 -39.47
CA GLY A 854 -34.43 39.75 -38.48
C GLY A 854 -33.09 40.49 -38.36
N ILE A 855 -31.98 39.76 -38.41
CA ILE A 855 -30.63 40.36 -38.44
C ILE A 855 -30.38 41.07 -39.77
N GLU A 856 -30.78 40.45 -40.89
CA GLU A 856 -30.67 41.05 -42.24
C GLU A 856 -31.42 42.39 -42.32
N ALA A 857 -32.65 42.46 -41.81
CA ALA A 857 -33.43 43.69 -41.75
C ALA A 857 -32.83 44.77 -40.83
N GLY A 858 -32.00 44.38 -39.87
CA GLY A 858 -31.29 45.30 -38.96
C GLY A 858 -30.04 45.95 -39.57
N LEU A 859 -29.54 45.45 -40.69
CA LEU A 859 -28.41 46.01 -41.44
C LEU A 859 -28.84 47.25 -42.25
N SER A 860 -29.15 48.33 -41.53
CA SER A 860 -29.51 49.64 -42.12
C SER A 860 -28.28 50.49 -42.50
N ASP A 861 -28.51 51.61 -43.22
CA ASP A 861 -27.48 52.61 -43.57
C ASP A 861 -26.71 53.18 -42.37
N SER A 862 -27.23 53.03 -41.14
CA SER A 862 -26.55 53.47 -39.90
C SER A 862 -25.58 52.44 -39.32
N VAL A 863 -25.58 51.20 -39.83
CA VAL A 863 -24.77 50.06 -39.37
C VAL A 863 -23.67 49.71 -40.37
N LEU A 864 -23.96 49.88 -41.67
CA LEU A 864 -22.99 49.70 -42.76
C LEU A 864 -22.36 51.05 -43.12
N LEU A 865 -21.04 51.11 -43.15
CA LEU A 865 -20.35 52.32 -43.59
C LEU A 865 -20.46 52.46 -45.11
N SER A 866 -20.60 53.69 -45.57
CA SER A 866 -20.66 54.05 -46.99
C SER A 866 -19.53 55.03 -47.35
N PRO A 867 -19.20 55.20 -48.64
CA PRO A 867 -18.27 56.24 -49.07
C PRO A 867 -18.66 57.65 -48.61
N SER A 868 -19.98 57.89 -48.42
CA SER A 868 -20.51 59.20 -48.01
C SER A 868 -20.22 59.56 -46.54
N ASP A 869 -19.95 58.57 -45.69
CA ASP A 869 -19.61 58.82 -44.27
C ASP A 869 -18.24 59.50 -44.09
N PHE A 870 -17.38 59.39 -45.10
CA PHE A 870 -16.02 59.96 -45.11
C PHE A 870 -15.90 61.29 -45.89
N THR A 871 -16.98 61.80 -46.50
CA THR A 871 -16.97 63.08 -47.24
C THR A 871 -17.20 64.29 -46.33
N ARG A 872 -16.36 64.46 -45.30
CA ARG A 872 -16.40 65.60 -44.36
C ARG A 872 -15.30 66.62 -44.69
N PRO A 873 -15.52 67.93 -44.45
CA PRO A 873 -14.52 68.95 -44.73
C PRO A 873 -13.19 68.69 -44.01
N GLU A 874 -13.19 68.06 -42.82
CA GLU A 874 -11.98 67.71 -42.07
C GLU A 874 -11.22 66.46 -42.60
N LEU A 875 -11.82 65.66 -43.50
CA LEU A 875 -11.29 64.36 -43.97
C LEU A 875 -10.73 64.39 -45.41
N THR A 876 -10.71 65.56 -46.06
CA THR A 876 -10.45 65.71 -47.51
C THR A 876 -9.02 65.44 -47.98
N THR A 877 -8.06 65.25 -47.05
CA THR A 877 -6.63 65.08 -47.35
C THR A 877 -6.26 63.70 -47.90
N VAL A 878 -7.10 62.68 -47.68
CA VAL A 878 -6.86 61.28 -48.11
C VAL A 878 -8.18 60.67 -48.58
N THR A 879 -8.16 59.82 -49.62
CA THR A 879 -9.31 59.00 -49.99
C THR A 879 -9.48 57.84 -49.00
N TRP A 880 -10.02 58.16 -47.81
CA TRP A 880 -10.14 57.21 -46.70
C TRP A 880 -10.88 55.92 -47.07
N TRP A 881 -11.93 55.99 -47.90
CA TRP A 881 -12.67 54.81 -48.34
C TRP A 881 -11.80 53.83 -49.13
N GLU A 882 -11.02 54.31 -50.09
CA GLU A 882 -10.10 53.47 -50.88
C GLU A 882 -8.99 52.90 -50.01
N LEU A 883 -8.46 53.70 -49.07
CA LEU A 883 -7.39 53.26 -48.16
C LEU A 883 -7.87 52.21 -47.15
N LEU A 884 -9.09 52.35 -46.63
CA LEU A 884 -9.67 51.43 -45.64
C LEU A 884 -10.22 50.14 -46.27
N THR A 885 -10.52 50.14 -47.59
CA THR A 885 -10.97 48.97 -48.36
C THR A 885 -9.85 48.27 -49.14
N ALA A 886 -8.65 48.86 -49.18
CA ALA A 886 -7.47 48.27 -49.81
C ALA A 886 -6.95 47.03 -49.07
N GLU A 887 -5.97 46.34 -49.67
CA GLU A 887 -5.31 45.17 -49.07
C GLU A 887 -4.65 45.54 -47.72
N GLY A 888 -5.08 44.87 -46.63
CA GLY A 888 -4.69 45.20 -45.26
C GLY A 888 -5.55 46.25 -44.55
N GLY A 889 -6.58 46.78 -45.22
CA GLY A 889 -7.55 47.74 -44.68
C GLY A 889 -8.42 47.20 -43.54
N LEU A 890 -9.36 48.01 -43.08
CA LEU A 890 -10.25 47.70 -41.95
C LEU A 890 -11.72 47.50 -42.37
N LEU A 891 -12.05 47.67 -43.65
CA LEU A 891 -13.41 47.57 -44.19
C LEU A 891 -13.46 46.61 -45.38
N ASN A 892 -14.58 45.91 -45.56
CA ASN A 892 -14.89 45.25 -46.82
C ASN A 892 -15.63 46.18 -47.79
N ALA A 893 -15.82 45.74 -49.04
CA ALA A 893 -16.48 46.52 -50.08
C ALA A 893 -17.95 46.85 -49.76
N GLN A 894 -18.60 46.07 -48.89
CA GLN A 894 -19.98 46.28 -48.43
C GLN A 894 -20.10 47.18 -47.18
N GLY A 895 -18.99 47.69 -46.61
CA GLY A 895 -19.04 48.59 -45.45
C GLY A 895 -19.04 47.89 -44.07
N LEU A 896 -18.76 46.59 -44.02
CA LEU A 896 -18.53 45.85 -42.77
C LEU A 896 -17.09 46.04 -42.30
N ILE A 897 -16.91 46.11 -40.98
CA ILE A 897 -15.59 46.21 -40.36
C ILE A 897 -14.95 44.83 -40.30
N LEU A 898 -13.75 44.71 -40.85
CA LEU A 898 -12.94 43.49 -40.81
C LEU A 898 -12.57 43.13 -39.37
N ASP A 899 -12.25 41.86 -39.16
CA ASP A 899 -12.05 41.35 -37.81
C ASP A 899 -10.86 41.99 -37.06
N ILE A 900 -11.13 42.48 -35.85
CA ILE A 900 -10.13 43.05 -34.94
C ILE A 900 -10.01 42.16 -33.70
N PRO A 901 -9.04 41.23 -33.66
CA PRO A 901 -8.84 40.36 -32.51
C PRO A 901 -8.50 41.18 -31.25
N PRO A 902 -9.13 40.86 -30.10
CA PRO A 902 -8.85 41.55 -28.85
C PRO A 902 -7.41 41.29 -28.39
N GLU A 903 -6.81 42.27 -27.72
CA GLU A 903 -5.54 42.14 -27.00
C GLU A 903 -5.76 42.42 -25.51
N TRP A 904 -5.12 41.64 -24.64
CA TRP A 904 -5.35 41.66 -23.19
C TRP A 904 -5.19 43.05 -22.54
N ASP A 905 -4.17 43.82 -22.94
CA ASP A 905 -3.83 45.11 -22.34
C ASP A 905 -4.18 46.32 -23.22
N LYS A 906 -4.93 46.12 -24.31
CA LYS A 906 -5.30 47.20 -25.23
C LYS A 906 -6.81 47.32 -25.38
N THR A 907 -7.26 48.57 -25.52
CA THR A 907 -8.65 48.87 -25.86
C THR A 907 -8.85 48.85 -27.37
N ASP A 908 -10.08 48.56 -27.82
CA ASP A 908 -10.44 48.60 -29.25
C ASP A 908 -10.06 49.94 -29.91
N GLU A 909 -10.21 51.05 -29.19
CA GLU A 909 -9.84 52.38 -29.67
C GLU A 909 -8.33 52.49 -29.95
N THR A 910 -7.51 52.01 -29.02
CA THR A 910 -6.05 52.00 -29.20
C THR A 910 -5.62 51.10 -30.37
N GLN A 911 -6.23 49.93 -30.53
CA GLN A 911 -5.91 49.00 -31.62
C GLN A 911 -6.32 49.55 -32.98
N ILE A 912 -7.54 50.10 -33.09
CA ILE A 912 -8.03 50.72 -34.33
C ILE A 912 -7.12 51.90 -34.69
N ARG A 913 -6.78 52.75 -33.72
CA ARG A 913 -5.88 53.89 -33.95
C ARG A 913 -4.50 53.45 -34.43
N GLU A 914 -3.91 52.41 -33.83
CA GLU A 914 -2.61 51.86 -34.25
C GLU A 914 -2.67 51.29 -35.67
N ARG A 915 -3.74 50.56 -36.03
CA ARG A 915 -3.92 50.02 -37.38
C ARG A 915 -4.16 51.11 -38.42
N VAL A 916 -4.97 52.13 -38.11
CA VAL A 916 -5.17 53.30 -38.98
C VAL A 916 -3.84 54.04 -39.20
N LYS A 917 -3.01 54.19 -38.15
CA LYS A 917 -1.66 54.76 -38.28
C LYS A 917 -0.74 53.91 -39.14
N ALA A 918 -0.80 52.58 -39.03
CA ALA A 918 0.02 51.67 -39.82
C ALA A 918 -0.34 51.65 -41.32
N LEU A 919 -1.59 51.98 -41.67
CA LEU A 919 -2.05 52.09 -43.07
C LEU A 919 -1.56 53.38 -43.76
N LEU A 920 -1.14 54.39 -43.00
CA LEU A 920 -0.57 55.62 -43.52
C LEU A 920 0.92 55.38 -43.85
N LYS A 921 1.31 55.59 -45.12
CA LYS A 921 2.71 55.52 -45.55
C LYS A 921 3.56 56.57 -44.81
N GLU A 922 4.83 56.29 -44.54
CA GLU A 922 5.75 57.14 -43.75
C GLU A 922 5.83 58.63 -44.18
N ASP A 923 5.46 58.94 -45.43
CA ASP A 923 5.50 60.30 -45.99
C ASP A 923 4.25 61.17 -45.71
N ILE A 924 3.20 60.65 -45.05
CA ILE A 924 1.93 61.36 -44.82
C ILE A 924 1.79 61.76 -43.33
N ALA A 925 2.28 62.95 -42.97
CA ALA A 925 2.12 63.52 -41.63
C ALA A 925 0.73 64.16 -41.45
N LEU A 926 -0.26 63.37 -41.02
CA LEU A 926 -1.60 63.87 -40.66
C LEU A 926 -1.64 64.39 -39.22
N GLN A 927 -2.50 65.38 -38.97
CA GLN A 927 -2.80 65.83 -37.60
C GLN A 927 -3.54 64.72 -36.83
N ASP A 928 -3.20 64.53 -35.55
CA ASP A 928 -3.80 63.50 -34.68
C ASP A 928 -5.33 63.62 -34.56
N ASN A 929 -5.91 64.82 -34.80
CA ASN A 929 -7.36 65.05 -34.81
C ASN A 929 -8.09 64.32 -35.95
N VAL A 930 -7.51 64.25 -37.16
CA VAL A 930 -8.09 63.56 -38.32
C VAL A 930 -8.09 62.05 -38.08
N ILE A 931 -6.97 61.53 -37.54
CA ILE A 931 -6.84 60.12 -37.16
C ILE A 931 -7.86 59.75 -36.08
N ASN A 932 -8.04 60.61 -35.06
CA ASN A 932 -9.04 60.38 -34.02
C ASN A 932 -10.47 60.41 -34.58
N LEU A 933 -10.78 61.27 -35.55
CA LEU A 933 -12.11 61.37 -36.15
C LEU A 933 -12.45 60.12 -36.98
N VAL A 934 -11.50 59.61 -37.77
CA VAL A 934 -11.65 58.32 -38.49
C VAL A 934 -11.77 57.15 -37.51
N THR A 935 -10.94 57.14 -36.46
CA THR A 935 -10.98 56.12 -35.40
C THR A 935 -12.36 56.09 -34.72
N GLN A 936 -12.93 57.26 -34.39
CA GLN A 936 -14.27 57.35 -33.78
C GLN A 936 -15.38 56.86 -34.72
N LEU A 937 -15.31 57.15 -36.02
CA LEU A 937 -16.27 56.63 -37.00
C LEU A 937 -16.22 55.10 -37.09
N LEU A 938 -15.02 54.52 -37.15
CA LEU A 938 -14.84 53.08 -37.16
C LEU A 938 -15.32 52.43 -35.86
N ILE A 939 -15.06 53.04 -34.70
CA ILE A 939 -15.58 52.53 -33.40
C ILE A 939 -17.10 52.57 -33.36
N GLN A 940 -17.72 53.65 -33.82
CA GLN A 940 -19.18 53.77 -33.83
C GLN A 940 -19.82 52.70 -34.71
N ALA A 941 -19.30 52.50 -35.92
CA ALA A 941 -19.77 51.44 -36.81
C ALA A 941 -19.49 50.04 -36.26
N LYS A 942 -18.33 49.81 -35.62
CA LYS A 942 -18.00 48.53 -34.97
C LYS A 942 -19.00 48.22 -33.88
N ASN A 943 -19.23 49.18 -32.98
CA ASN A 943 -20.18 49.04 -31.88
C ASN A 943 -21.61 48.83 -32.39
N ALA A 944 -22.01 49.47 -33.51
CA ALA A 944 -23.31 49.26 -34.12
C ALA A 944 -23.47 47.82 -34.66
N GLN A 945 -22.46 47.31 -35.39
CA GLN A 945 -22.43 45.94 -35.93
C GLN A 945 -22.42 44.88 -34.80
N GLU A 946 -21.60 45.09 -33.77
CA GLU A 946 -21.54 44.20 -32.60
C GLU A 946 -22.83 44.25 -31.77
N ASN A 947 -23.43 45.43 -31.57
CA ASN A 947 -24.67 45.57 -30.81
C ASN A 947 -25.87 44.94 -31.53
N LEU A 948 -25.89 44.97 -32.88
CA LEU A 948 -26.91 44.27 -33.66
C LEU A 948 -26.89 42.77 -33.38
N LEU A 949 -25.74 42.09 -33.55
CA LEU A 949 -25.64 40.66 -33.28
C LEU A 949 -25.78 40.32 -31.80
N SER A 950 -25.14 41.07 -30.91
CA SER A 950 -25.18 40.78 -29.48
C SER A 950 -26.58 40.95 -28.89
N SER A 951 -27.37 41.94 -29.35
CA SER A 951 -28.74 42.12 -28.87
C SER A 951 -29.69 41.03 -29.35
N THR A 952 -29.58 40.57 -30.60
CA THR A 952 -30.41 39.51 -31.16
C THR A 952 -30.05 38.15 -30.59
N ILE A 953 -28.76 37.79 -30.54
CA ILE A 953 -28.28 36.53 -29.97
C ILE A 953 -28.56 36.45 -28.46
N ALA A 954 -28.36 37.55 -27.72
CA ALA A 954 -28.69 37.58 -26.30
C ALA A 954 -30.19 37.36 -26.04
N ALA A 955 -31.06 37.92 -26.90
CA ALA A 955 -32.50 37.77 -26.77
C ALA A 955 -32.96 36.33 -27.03
N GLU A 956 -32.38 35.65 -28.03
CA GLU A 956 -32.75 34.27 -28.38
C GLU A 956 -32.17 33.23 -27.43
N TYR A 957 -30.89 33.35 -27.07
CA TYR A 957 -30.15 32.31 -26.34
C TYR A 957 -29.96 32.61 -24.84
N GLY A 958 -30.37 33.79 -24.36
CA GLY A 958 -30.28 34.16 -22.96
C GLY A 958 -28.85 34.38 -22.44
N VAL A 959 -27.93 34.78 -23.31
CA VAL A 959 -26.53 35.10 -22.96
C VAL A 959 -26.34 36.59 -22.69
N GLU A 960 -25.34 36.95 -21.89
CA GLU A 960 -24.99 38.35 -21.67
C GLU A 960 -24.50 39.00 -22.99
N LYS A 961 -25.03 40.18 -23.33
CA LYS A 961 -24.67 40.90 -24.57
C LYS A 961 -23.16 41.08 -24.74
N SER A 962 -22.44 41.34 -23.64
CA SER A 962 -21.00 41.59 -23.67
C SER A 962 -20.18 40.34 -24.02
N LEU A 963 -20.74 39.13 -23.85
CA LEU A 963 -20.08 37.85 -24.13
C LEU A 963 -20.21 37.43 -25.59
N VAL A 964 -21.26 37.86 -26.30
CA VAL A 964 -21.57 37.37 -27.65
C VAL A 964 -20.41 37.53 -28.64
N PRO A 965 -19.74 38.70 -28.73
CA PRO A 965 -18.61 38.84 -29.67
C PRO A 965 -17.45 37.89 -29.35
N LEU A 966 -17.16 37.68 -28.07
CA LEU A 966 -16.11 36.77 -27.61
C LEU A 966 -16.50 35.30 -27.83
N GLN A 967 -17.77 34.96 -27.62
CA GLN A 967 -18.31 33.62 -27.87
C GLN A 967 -18.20 33.24 -29.35
N LEU A 968 -18.54 34.18 -30.25
CA LEU A 968 -18.40 33.95 -31.70
C LEU A 968 -16.94 33.70 -32.09
N ARG A 969 -15.99 34.44 -31.50
CA ARG A 969 -14.55 34.22 -31.68
C ARG A 969 -14.09 32.87 -31.18
N TRP A 970 -14.59 32.46 -30.01
CA TRP A 970 -14.24 31.17 -29.43
C TRP A 970 -14.77 30.00 -30.26
N LEU A 971 -15.89 30.20 -30.96
CA LEU A 971 -16.42 29.30 -31.97
C LEU A 971 -15.62 29.30 -33.29
N GLY A 972 -14.57 30.12 -33.44
CA GLY A 972 -13.83 30.26 -34.70
C GLY A 972 -14.61 31.02 -35.78
N SER A 973 -15.59 31.82 -35.38
CA SER A 973 -16.28 32.80 -36.22
C SER A 973 -15.99 34.22 -35.70
N ASN A 974 -16.61 35.24 -36.27
CA ASN A 974 -16.60 36.59 -35.73
C ASN A 974 -17.80 37.37 -36.27
N VAL A 975 -18.02 38.56 -35.74
CA VAL A 975 -19.15 39.42 -36.11
C VAL A 975 -19.16 39.71 -37.62
N TYR A 976 -17.99 39.95 -38.20
CA TYR A 976 -17.82 40.16 -39.63
C TYR A 976 -18.28 38.95 -40.46
N LEU A 977 -17.79 37.76 -40.18
CA LEU A 977 -18.09 36.54 -40.93
C LEU A 977 -19.58 36.16 -40.85
N VAL A 978 -20.21 36.37 -39.69
CA VAL A 978 -21.65 36.12 -39.55
C VAL A 978 -22.47 37.12 -40.36
N LEU A 979 -22.13 38.41 -40.32
CA LEU A 979 -22.82 39.44 -41.10
C LEU A 979 -22.57 39.27 -42.61
N GLU A 980 -21.36 38.89 -43.02
CA GLU A 980 -21.03 38.57 -44.41
C GLU A 980 -21.84 37.36 -44.92
N MET A 981 -21.96 36.32 -44.09
CA MET A 981 -22.81 35.15 -44.39
C MET A 981 -24.28 35.54 -44.54
N ILE A 982 -24.80 36.46 -43.72
CA ILE A 982 -26.17 36.96 -43.82
C ILE A 982 -26.37 37.81 -45.08
N LEU A 983 -25.41 38.69 -45.41
CA LEU A 983 -25.43 39.51 -46.63
C LEU A 983 -25.28 38.69 -47.92
N ALA A 984 -24.69 37.49 -47.84
CA ALA A 984 -24.66 36.56 -48.97
C ALA A 984 -26.05 35.99 -49.32
N GLY A 985 -27.05 36.18 -48.44
CA GLY A 985 -28.46 35.90 -48.68
C GLY A 985 -29.03 34.86 -47.71
N VAL A 986 -30.09 35.23 -46.98
CA VAL A 986 -30.86 34.31 -46.13
C VAL A 986 -31.99 33.67 -46.96
N PRO A 987 -32.09 32.32 -47.05
CA PRO A 987 -33.14 31.64 -47.80
C PRO A 987 -34.57 31.96 -47.30
N GLU A 988 -35.57 31.81 -48.17
CA GLU A 988 -36.97 32.09 -47.85
C GLU A 988 -37.61 31.00 -46.99
N THR A 989 -37.14 29.76 -47.10
CA THR A 989 -37.74 28.59 -46.45
C THR A 989 -36.73 27.82 -45.61
N ALA A 990 -37.20 27.15 -44.55
CA ALA A 990 -36.33 26.38 -43.67
C ALA A 990 -35.60 25.22 -44.36
N ALA A 991 -36.20 24.63 -45.40
CA ALA A 991 -35.60 23.51 -46.14
C ALA A 991 -34.37 23.93 -46.98
N GLU A 992 -34.24 25.21 -47.31
CA GLU A 992 -33.16 25.76 -48.14
C GLU A 992 -32.00 26.32 -47.30
N LEU A 993 -32.10 26.31 -45.96
CA LEU A 993 -31.02 26.72 -45.06
C LEU A 993 -29.78 25.85 -45.27
N SER A 994 -28.66 26.49 -45.59
CA SER A 994 -27.38 25.79 -45.79
C SER A 994 -26.86 25.15 -44.50
N HIS A 995 -25.94 24.18 -44.63
CA HIS A 995 -25.25 23.57 -43.49
C HIS A 995 -24.46 24.59 -42.64
N GLN A 996 -24.13 25.76 -43.19
CA GLN A 996 -23.41 26.82 -42.47
C GLN A 996 -24.30 27.50 -41.42
N PHE A 997 -25.55 27.83 -41.76
CA PHE A 997 -26.51 28.43 -40.81
C PHE A 997 -26.90 27.46 -39.70
N THR A 998 -27.16 26.20 -40.04
CA THR A 998 -27.50 25.15 -39.06
C THR A 998 -26.31 24.79 -38.18
N GLY A 999 -25.09 24.73 -38.75
CA GLY A 999 -23.85 24.53 -38.00
C GLY A 999 -23.53 25.68 -37.03
N LEU A 1000 -23.73 26.93 -37.45
CA LEU A 1000 -23.59 28.11 -36.57
C LEU A 1000 -24.59 28.05 -35.41
N THR A 1001 -25.85 27.74 -35.71
CA THR A 1001 -26.93 27.64 -34.71
C THR A 1001 -26.66 26.54 -33.69
N TYR A 1002 -26.28 25.34 -34.17
CA TYR A 1002 -25.87 24.23 -33.31
C TYR A 1002 -24.74 24.65 -32.38
N SER A 1003 -23.70 25.25 -32.95
CA SER A 1003 -22.51 25.57 -32.18
C SER A 1003 -22.75 26.72 -31.20
N LEU A 1004 -23.58 27.70 -31.56
CA LEU A 1004 -24.01 28.77 -30.66
C LEU A 1004 -24.79 28.21 -29.47
N LEU A 1005 -25.66 27.21 -29.69
CA LEU A 1005 -26.37 26.51 -28.62
C LEU A 1005 -25.40 25.78 -27.69
N ILE A 1006 -24.47 24.99 -28.23
CA ILE A 1006 -23.48 24.25 -27.43
C ILE A 1006 -22.58 25.19 -26.63
N TYR A 1007 -22.04 26.22 -27.26
CA TYR A 1007 -21.16 27.20 -26.60
C TYR A 1007 -21.89 28.04 -25.56
N THR A 1008 -23.16 28.37 -25.79
CA THR A 1008 -24.03 28.99 -24.77
C THR A 1008 -24.24 28.06 -23.58
N GLN A 1009 -24.44 26.76 -23.83
CA GLN A 1009 -24.50 25.78 -22.75
C GLN A 1009 -23.17 25.67 -22.00
N ILE A 1010 -22.02 25.72 -22.69
CA ILE A 1010 -20.71 25.69 -22.02
C ILE A 1010 -20.53 26.91 -21.12
N ILE A 1011 -20.79 28.12 -21.64
CA ILE A 1011 -20.67 29.38 -20.90
C ILE A 1011 -21.58 29.37 -19.67
N SER A 1012 -22.85 28.99 -19.83
CA SER A 1012 -23.82 28.95 -18.73
C SER A 1012 -23.51 27.86 -17.69
N THR A 1013 -23.05 26.68 -18.12
CA THR A 1013 -22.76 25.55 -17.23
C THR A 1013 -21.50 25.78 -16.42
N LEU A 1014 -20.44 26.25 -17.07
CA LEU A 1014 -19.15 26.54 -16.44
C LEU A 1014 -19.13 27.92 -15.77
N LYS A 1015 -20.19 28.72 -15.93
CA LYS A 1015 -20.31 30.10 -15.45
C LYS A 1015 -19.15 30.99 -15.91
N ILE A 1016 -18.76 30.86 -17.17
CA ILE A 1016 -17.66 31.63 -17.76
C ILE A 1016 -18.06 33.10 -17.82
N ASN A 1017 -17.28 33.95 -17.16
CA ASN A 1017 -17.43 35.39 -17.22
C ASN A 1017 -16.66 35.98 -18.43
N LYS A 1018 -16.85 37.28 -18.68
CA LYS A 1018 -16.20 37.99 -19.79
C LYS A 1018 -14.67 37.93 -19.71
N ASN A 1019 -14.12 38.11 -18.52
CA ASN A 1019 -12.68 38.20 -18.31
C ASN A 1019 -11.98 36.87 -18.57
N LEU A 1020 -12.55 35.75 -18.12
CA LEU A 1020 -12.05 34.41 -18.38
C LEU A 1020 -12.09 34.08 -19.87
N LEU A 1021 -13.19 34.41 -20.56
CA LEU A 1021 -13.28 34.16 -22.00
C LEU A 1021 -12.29 35.03 -22.78
N LEU A 1022 -12.11 36.29 -22.38
CA LEU A 1022 -11.08 37.17 -22.93
C LEU A 1022 -9.69 36.57 -22.71
N LEU A 1023 -9.36 36.17 -21.48
CA LEU A 1023 -8.07 35.58 -21.12
C LEU A 1023 -7.79 34.31 -21.93
N ARG A 1024 -8.81 33.46 -22.09
CA ARG A 1024 -8.74 32.25 -22.90
C ARG A 1024 -8.44 32.52 -24.38
N LEU A 1025 -8.97 33.62 -24.92
CA LEU A 1025 -8.78 34.01 -26.32
C LEU A 1025 -7.44 34.72 -26.55
N THR A 1026 -7.00 35.57 -25.62
CA THR A 1026 -5.81 36.41 -25.79
C THR A 1026 -4.54 35.80 -25.23
N LYS A 1027 -4.64 35.06 -24.12
CA LYS A 1027 -3.52 34.49 -23.35
C LYS A 1027 -3.79 33.04 -22.92
N PRO A 1028 -4.02 32.11 -23.88
CA PRO A 1028 -4.28 30.70 -23.55
C PRO A 1028 -3.15 30.05 -22.73
N GLU A 1029 -1.90 30.48 -22.93
CA GLU A 1029 -0.72 30.03 -22.18
C GLU A 1029 -0.86 30.24 -20.65
N TRP A 1030 -1.55 31.29 -20.19
CA TRP A 1030 -1.77 31.54 -18.76
C TRP A 1030 -2.72 30.50 -18.15
N LEU A 1031 -3.63 29.94 -18.94
CA LEU A 1031 -4.48 28.81 -18.54
C LEU A 1031 -3.75 27.47 -18.68
N GLY A 1032 -2.52 27.44 -19.21
CA GLY A 1032 -1.81 26.20 -19.53
C GLY A 1032 -2.28 25.54 -20.82
N LEU A 1033 -2.95 26.28 -21.71
CA LEU A 1033 -3.42 25.79 -23.00
C LEU A 1033 -2.41 26.15 -24.12
N PRO A 1034 -2.25 25.30 -25.15
CA PRO A 1034 -1.32 25.58 -26.23
C PRO A 1034 -1.80 26.77 -27.09
N ASN A 1035 -0.86 27.61 -27.53
CA ASN A 1035 -1.13 28.79 -28.36
C ASN A 1035 -1.69 28.45 -29.76
N SER A 1036 -1.62 27.19 -30.19
CA SER A 1036 -1.94 26.73 -31.55
C SER A 1036 -3.31 26.06 -31.72
N LYS A 1037 -4.26 26.21 -30.79
CA LYS A 1037 -5.61 25.65 -30.99
C LYS A 1037 -6.35 26.39 -32.11
N THR A 1038 -6.11 25.95 -33.35
CA THR A 1038 -6.91 26.28 -34.54
C THR A 1038 -8.19 25.45 -34.60
N SER A 1039 -8.36 24.45 -33.72
CA SER A 1039 -9.55 23.61 -33.63
C SER A 1039 -10.51 24.08 -32.53
N ASN A 1040 -11.79 24.22 -32.87
CA ASN A 1040 -12.89 24.57 -31.96
C ASN A 1040 -13.34 23.39 -31.06
N SER A 1041 -12.54 22.34 -30.91
CA SER A 1041 -12.86 21.19 -30.07
C SER A 1041 -12.28 21.37 -28.66
N LEU A 1042 -13.14 21.18 -27.65
CA LEU A 1042 -12.75 21.25 -26.24
C LEU A 1042 -12.25 19.89 -25.78
N SER A 1043 -11.11 19.90 -25.07
CA SER A 1043 -10.61 18.70 -24.40
C SER A 1043 -11.13 18.64 -22.96
N LEU A 1044 -11.07 17.44 -22.36
CA LEU A 1044 -11.40 17.23 -20.95
C LEU A 1044 -10.57 18.15 -20.05
N ASP A 1045 -9.29 18.30 -20.37
CA ASP A 1045 -8.38 19.16 -19.61
C ASP A 1045 -8.81 20.62 -19.61
N GLU A 1046 -9.25 21.10 -20.77
CA GLU A 1046 -9.68 22.49 -20.92
C GLU A 1046 -10.95 22.76 -20.11
N ILE A 1047 -11.95 21.88 -20.18
CA ILE A 1047 -13.20 22.02 -19.42
C ILE A 1047 -12.91 22.05 -17.92
N TYR A 1048 -12.07 21.15 -17.44
CA TYR A 1048 -11.70 21.15 -16.03
C TYR A 1048 -10.90 22.38 -15.66
N LEU A 1049 -9.88 22.79 -16.44
CA LEU A 1049 -9.08 23.97 -16.11
C LEU A 1049 -9.95 25.23 -16.04
N LEU A 1050 -10.89 25.41 -16.98
CA LEU A 1050 -11.88 26.48 -16.92
C LEU A 1050 -12.71 26.43 -15.63
N THR A 1051 -13.11 25.22 -15.21
CA THR A 1051 -13.84 25.04 -13.95
C THR A 1051 -12.97 25.32 -12.72
N ARG A 1052 -11.68 24.95 -12.77
CA ARG A 1052 -10.72 25.19 -11.68
C ARG A 1052 -10.35 26.66 -11.55
N TYR A 1053 -10.33 27.40 -12.66
CA TYR A 1053 -10.23 28.85 -12.65
C TYR A 1053 -11.40 29.46 -11.89
N GLN A 1054 -12.63 29.04 -12.21
CA GLN A 1054 -13.80 29.55 -11.50
C GLN A 1054 -13.76 29.20 -10.01
N ASP A 1055 -13.35 27.97 -9.67
CA ASP A 1055 -13.11 27.58 -8.27
C ASP A 1055 -12.00 28.43 -7.63
N PHE A 1056 -10.98 28.84 -8.37
CA PHE A 1056 -9.90 29.68 -7.85
C PHE A 1056 -10.40 31.08 -7.55
N VAL A 1057 -11.10 31.72 -8.50
CA VAL A 1057 -11.71 33.04 -8.31
C VAL A 1057 -12.69 33.05 -7.13
N ASN A 1058 -13.51 32.01 -7.00
CA ASN A 1058 -14.50 31.93 -5.92
C ASN A 1058 -13.90 31.69 -4.53
N ASN A 1059 -12.72 31.08 -4.44
CA ASN A 1059 -12.06 30.75 -3.17
C ASN A 1059 -10.89 31.70 -2.84
N ALA A 1060 -10.58 32.66 -3.71
CA ALA A 1060 -9.54 33.64 -3.46
C ALA A 1060 -10.00 34.66 -2.40
N ASN A 1061 -9.05 35.14 -1.59
CA ASN A 1061 -9.31 36.19 -0.60
C ASN A 1061 -9.36 37.60 -1.22
N GLN A 1062 -9.00 37.71 -2.50
CA GLN A 1062 -8.87 38.97 -3.25
C GLN A 1062 -9.81 38.98 -4.46
N ASN A 1063 -9.99 40.15 -5.09
CA ASN A 1063 -10.80 40.27 -6.29
C ASN A 1063 -10.12 39.65 -7.53
N GLU A 1064 -10.91 39.40 -8.57
CA GLU A 1064 -10.43 38.80 -9.81
C GLU A 1064 -9.35 39.64 -10.51
N ASP A 1065 -9.41 40.97 -10.40
CA ASP A 1065 -8.39 41.87 -10.98
C ASP A 1065 -7.00 41.62 -10.37
N LYS A 1066 -6.91 41.30 -9.07
CA LYS A 1066 -5.63 40.95 -8.44
C LYS A 1066 -5.05 39.63 -8.95
N ILE A 1067 -5.91 38.69 -9.35
CA ILE A 1067 -5.48 37.44 -9.99
C ILE A 1067 -4.90 37.75 -11.38
N HIS A 1068 -5.51 38.67 -12.13
CA HIS A 1068 -4.97 39.11 -13.42
C HIS A 1068 -3.66 39.88 -13.27
N ASP A 1069 -3.57 40.78 -12.29
CA ASP A 1069 -2.32 41.48 -11.94
C ASP A 1069 -1.20 40.49 -11.65
N TYR A 1070 -1.51 39.41 -10.93
CA TYR A 1070 -0.57 38.33 -10.65
C TYR A 1070 -0.09 37.63 -11.93
N PHE A 1071 -1.00 37.17 -12.79
CA PHE A 1071 -0.62 36.52 -14.05
C PHE A 1071 0.22 37.43 -14.94
N SER A 1072 -0.16 38.70 -15.03
CA SER A 1072 0.59 39.74 -15.75
C SER A 1072 1.98 39.93 -15.16
N TYR A 1073 2.14 39.89 -13.84
CA TYR A 1073 3.44 40.01 -13.16
C TYR A 1073 4.32 38.76 -13.34
N ALA A 1074 3.76 37.57 -13.12
CA ALA A 1074 4.46 36.29 -13.19
C ALA A 1074 4.95 35.93 -14.61
N ASN A 1075 4.30 36.48 -15.64
CA ASN A 1075 4.63 36.24 -17.05
C ASN A 1075 5.37 37.42 -17.72
N LYS A 1076 5.88 38.40 -16.97
CA LYS A 1076 6.69 39.48 -17.55
C LYS A 1076 7.94 38.89 -18.23
N PRO A 1077 8.25 39.27 -19.49
CA PRO A 1077 9.46 38.82 -20.16
C PRO A 1077 10.67 39.36 -19.39
N GLN A 1078 11.50 38.45 -18.85
CA GLN A 1078 12.77 38.84 -18.24
C GLN A 1078 13.65 39.46 -19.31
N ALA A 1079 14.21 40.65 -19.05
CA ALA A 1079 15.02 41.37 -20.01
C ALA A 1079 16.27 40.55 -20.36
N ASN A 1080 16.33 40.03 -21.59
CA ASN A 1080 17.49 39.32 -22.12
C ASN A 1080 18.78 40.15 -21.92
N GLY A 1081 19.78 39.59 -21.23
CA GLY A 1081 21.17 39.96 -21.47
C GLY A 1081 21.82 41.05 -20.61
N LYS A 1082 21.42 41.23 -19.35
CA LYS A 1082 22.37 41.73 -18.34
C LYS A 1082 22.51 40.68 -17.25
N ALA A 1083 23.74 40.22 -17.03
CA ALA A 1083 24.10 39.42 -15.87
C ALA A 1083 23.68 40.20 -14.62
N VAL A 1084 22.53 39.85 -14.05
CA VAL A 1084 22.00 40.47 -12.86
C VAL A 1084 22.88 39.96 -11.71
N LYS A 1085 23.64 40.88 -11.11
CA LYS A 1085 24.40 40.65 -9.87
C LYS A 1085 23.50 40.65 -8.62
N ASP A 1086 22.18 40.70 -8.80
CA ASP A 1086 21.18 40.57 -7.76
C ASP A 1086 20.43 39.25 -7.93
N ASN A 1087 20.47 38.39 -6.92
CA ASN A 1087 19.81 37.08 -6.86
C ASN A 1087 18.26 37.12 -6.89
N ASN A 1088 17.64 38.22 -7.33
CA ASN A 1088 16.22 38.46 -7.12
C ASN A 1088 15.43 38.44 -8.44
N ASP A 1089 15.13 37.23 -8.92
CA ASP A 1089 14.27 36.96 -10.11
C ASP A 1089 12.81 37.44 -9.94
N GLY A 1090 12.48 38.10 -8.82
CA GLY A 1090 11.13 38.53 -8.46
C GLY A 1090 10.24 37.40 -7.91
N SER A 1091 10.79 36.19 -7.76
CA SER A 1091 10.08 34.99 -7.34
C SER A 1091 9.57 35.04 -5.90
N GLU A 1092 10.32 35.62 -4.96
CA GLU A 1092 9.87 35.86 -3.57
C GLU A 1092 8.62 36.76 -3.57
N LYS A 1093 8.67 37.85 -4.34
CA LYS A 1093 7.53 38.77 -4.48
C LYS A 1093 6.33 38.12 -5.17
N CYS A 1094 6.56 37.25 -6.16
CA CYS A 1094 5.49 36.42 -6.75
C CYS A 1094 4.83 35.53 -5.69
N ALA A 1095 5.62 34.91 -4.80
CA ALA A 1095 5.11 34.08 -3.73
C ALA A 1095 4.30 34.89 -2.71
N GLU A 1096 4.74 36.10 -2.34
CA GLU A 1096 3.99 37.01 -1.46
C GLU A 1096 2.62 37.39 -2.04
N ILE A 1097 2.56 37.78 -3.32
CA ILE A 1097 1.30 38.15 -3.98
C ILE A 1097 0.35 36.95 -4.04
N LEU A 1098 0.88 35.77 -4.39
CA LEU A 1098 0.05 34.56 -4.46
C LEU A 1098 -0.41 34.09 -3.06
N ALA A 1099 0.43 34.27 -2.04
CA ALA A 1099 0.09 33.99 -0.65
C ALA A 1099 -1.08 34.83 -0.15
N ASP A 1100 -1.10 36.13 -0.48
CA ASP A 1100 -2.23 37.02 -0.18
C ASP A 1100 -3.52 36.59 -0.88
N ILE A 1101 -3.43 36.18 -2.16
CA ILE A 1101 -4.59 35.69 -2.92
C ILE A 1101 -5.14 34.37 -2.33
N LEU A 1102 -4.27 33.43 -1.96
CA LEU A 1102 -4.63 32.09 -1.47
C LEU A 1102 -4.89 32.02 0.04
N GLY A 1103 -4.52 33.06 0.80
CA GLY A 1103 -4.54 33.03 2.26
C GLY A 1103 -3.58 31.97 2.83
N TRP A 1104 -2.36 31.87 2.31
CA TRP A 1104 -1.37 30.87 2.71
C TRP A 1104 -0.01 31.49 3.05
N ASN A 1105 0.99 30.66 3.39
CA ASN A 1105 2.34 31.12 3.69
C ASN A 1105 3.18 31.28 2.40
N ALA A 1106 3.78 32.46 2.20
CA ALA A 1106 4.67 32.75 1.08
C ALA A 1106 5.90 31.83 1.04
N ASP A 1107 6.46 31.48 2.21
CA ASP A 1107 7.64 30.61 2.30
C ASP A 1107 7.33 29.19 1.80
N GLU A 1108 6.15 28.65 2.16
CA GLU A 1108 5.70 27.32 1.72
C GLU A 1108 5.42 27.30 0.20
N ILE A 1109 4.88 28.39 -0.37
CA ILE A 1109 4.67 28.52 -1.82
C ILE A 1109 6.00 28.57 -2.56
N TYR A 1110 6.95 29.36 -2.06
CA TYR A 1110 8.28 29.46 -2.64
C TYR A 1110 9.02 28.11 -2.55
N LEU A 1111 8.95 27.44 -1.40
CA LEU A 1111 9.51 26.12 -1.19
C LEU A 1111 8.88 25.07 -2.12
N ALA A 1112 7.56 25.08 -2.32
CA ALA A 1112 6.90 24.21 -3.29
C ALA A 1112 7.45 24.42 -4.70
N CYS A 1113 7.53 25.68 -5.16
CA CYS A 1113 7.99 26.00 -6.50
C CYS A 1113 9.47 25.64 -6.73
N THR A 1114 10.30 25.76 -5.69
CA THR A 1114 11.72 25.37 -5.75
C THR A 1114 11.92 23.86 -5.74
N LEU A 1115 11.20 23.11 -4.88
CA LEU A 1115 11.24 21.64 -4.86
C LEU A 1115 10.78 21.03 -6.18
N ARG A 1116 9.85 21.69 -6.87
CA ARG A 1116 9.38 21.28 -8.20
C ARG A 1116 10.31 21.71 -9.33
N GLU A 1117 11.39 22.44 -9.03
CA GLU A 1117 12.36 22.92 -10.01
C GLU A 1117 11.72 23.79 -11.12
N LEU A 1118 10.71 24.59 -10.78
CA LEU A 1118 10.14 25.56 -11.71
C LEU A 1118 11.18 26.65 -12.03
N THR A 1119 11.30 27.02 -13.30
CA THR A 1119 12.29 28.02 -13.76
C THR A 1119 11.65 29.26 -14.40
N PRO A 1120 11.82 30.46 -13.81
CA PRO A 1120 12.08 30.71 -12.37
C PRO A 1120 11.05 30.05 -11.44
N PRO A 1121 11.33 29.95 -10.12
CA PRO A 1121 10.50 29.23 -9.14
C PRO A 1121 9.21 29.99 -8.80
N GLN A 1122 8.30 30.09 -9.78
CA GLN A 1122 7.02 30.78 -9.66
C GLN A 1122 5.92 30.10 -10.49
N ALA A 1123 4.68 30.19 -10.03
CA ALA A 1123 3.52 29.63 -10.70
C ALA A 1123 3.05 30.53 -11.88
N LYS A 1124 3.57 30.25 -13.09
CA LYS A 1124 3.26 31.05 -14.29
C LYS A 1124 1.87 30.80 -14.89
N ASN A 1125 1.28 29.64 -14.66
CA ASN A 1125 0.04 29.21 -15.30
C ASN A 1125 -0.95 28.61 -14.28
N LEU A 1126 -2.20 28.47 -14.70
CA LEU A 1126 -3.27 27.93 -13.87
C LEU A 1126 -3.02 26.50 -13.36
N PRO A 1127 -2.48 25.55 -14.16
CA PRO A 1127 -2.11 24.23 -13.64
C PRO A 1127 -1.15 24.28 -12.44
N HIS A 1128 -0.15 25.18 -12.44
CA HIS A 1128 0.75 25.35 -11.30
C HIS A 1128 0.00 25.86 -10.06
N ILE A 1129 -0.92 26.82 -10.23
CA ILE A 1129 -1.74 27.36 -9.13
C ILE A 1129 -2.71 26.29 -8.61
N ASP A 1130 -3.34 25.50 -9.49
CA ASP A 1130 -4.23 24.41 -9.07
C ASP A 1130 -3.48 23.36 -8.26
N TRP A 1131 -2.26 23.02 -8.66
CA TRP A 1131 -1.38 22.14 -7.91
C TRP A 1131 -1.04 22.71 -6.53
N LEU A 1132 -0.63 23.99 -6.45
CA LEU A 1132 -0.37 24.66 -5.16
C LEU A 1132 -1.62 24.68 -4.26
N ARG A 1133 -2.82 24.87 -4.81
CA ARG A 1133 -4.07 24.80 -4.05
C ARG A 1133 -4.34 23.40 -3.50
N ARG A 1134 -4.05 22.35 -4.27
CA ARG A 1134 -4.13 20.96 -3.79
C ARG A 1134 -3.13 20.71 -2.67
N LEU A 1135 -1.89 21.17 -2.83
CA LEU A 1135 -0.87 21.09 -1.78
C LEU A 1135 -1.27 21.84 -0.52
N GLN A 1136 -1.79 23.06 -0.64
CA GLN A 1136 -2.30 23.85 0.48
C GLN A 1136 -3.42 23.10 1.21
N GLN A 1137 -4.40 22.56 0.48
CA GLN A 1137 -5.49 21.79 1.07
C GLN A 1137 -4.94 20.57 1.84
N LEU A 1138 -3.98 19.86 1.26
CA LEU A 1138 -3.37 18.69 1.90
C LEU A 1138 -2.56 19.09 3.13
N ALA A 1139 -1.74 20.14 3.06
CA ALA A 1139 -0.97 20.68 4.17
C ALA A 1139 -1.88 21.12 5.33
N VAL A 1140 -3.02 21.76 5.03
CA VAL A 1140 -3.99 22.17 6.05
C VAL A 1140 -4.67 20.95 6.70
N THR A 1141 -5.07 19.95 5.92
CA THR A 1141 -5.74 18.74 6.46
C THR A 1141 -4.81 17.84 7.27
N THR A 1142 -3.55 17.73 6.86
CA THR A 1142 -2.56 16.87 7.53
C THR A 1142 -1.71 17.60 8.56
N ARG A 1143 -1.72 18.95 8.55
CA ARG A 1143 -0.82 19.85 9.31
C ARG A 1143 0.67 19.61 9.04
N LEU A 1144 1.00 19.05 7.88
CA LEU A 1144 2.37 18.82 7.45
C LEU A 1144 2.89 19.97 6.61
N SER A 1145 4.19 20.25 6.72
CA SER A 1145 4.87 21.21 5.83
C SER A 1145 4.94 20.68 4.40
N VAL A 1146 5.08 21.57 3.41
CA VAL A 1146 5.23 21.15 2.00
C VAL A 1146 6.45 20.25 1.83
N LYS A 1147 7.53 20.50 2.58
CA LYS A 1147 8.74 19.68 2.54
C LYS A 1147 8.46 18.23 2.94
N THR A 1148 7.76 18.01 4.05
CA THR A 1148 7.42 16.66 4.52
C THR A 1148 6.48 15.95 3.55
N LEU A 1149 5.52 16.69 2.96
CA LEU A 1149 4.60 16.14 1.95
C LEU A 1149 5.34 15.74 0.67
N TRP A 1150 6.31 16.54 0.26
CA TRP A 1150 7.17 16.23 -0.86
C TRP A 1150 8.01 14.97 -0.58
N ASP A 1151 8.65 14.90 0.59
CA ASP A 1151 9.45 13.74 1.00
C ASP A 1151 8.60 12.46 1.11
N ALA A 1152 7.36 12.57 1.58
CA ALA A 1152 6.40 11.47 1.55
C ALA A 1152 6.05 11.03 0.11
N SER A 1153 5.96 11.99 -0.83
CA SER A 1153 5.61 11.71 -2.23
C SER A 1153 6.75 11.05 -3.04
N THR A 1154 7.99 11.13 -2.55
CA THR A 1154 9.18 10.55 -3.17
C THR A 1154 9.56 9.18 -2.58
N LEU A 1155 8.80 8.69 -1.59
CA LEU A 1155 8.99 7.36 -1.01
C LEU A 1155 8.73 6.27 -2.05
N THR A 1156 9.75 5.47 -2.34
CA THR A 1156 9.70 4.33 -3.26
C THR A 1156 10.24 3.08 -2.57
N LEU A 1157 10.18 1.93 -3.26
CA LEU A 1157 10.70 0.65 -2.76
C LEU A 1157 12.21 0.67 -2.46
N ASN A 1158 12.95 1.56 -3.12
CA ASN A 1158 14.42 1.68 -2.98
C ASN A 1158 14.84 2.83 -2.06
N THR A 1159 13.90 3.51 -1.40
CA THR A 1159 14.21 4.65 -0.54
C THR A 1159 14.82 4.18 0.79
N ASP A 1160 15.86 4.88 1.24
CA ASP A 1160 16.57 4.57 2.49
C ASP A 1160 15.67 4.67 3.73
N PHE A 1161 15.93 3.81 4.72
CA PHE A 1161 15.19 3.75 5.99
C PHE A 1161 15.15 5.10 6.73
N SER A 1162 16.22 5.90 6.65
CA SER A 1162 16.34 7.19 7.33
C SER A 1162 15.30 8.21 6.85
N ILE A 1163 14.94 8.19 5.56
CA ILE A 1163 13.93 9.08 4.98
C ILE A 1163 12.54 8.63 5.41
N TYR A 1164 12.28 7.33 5.44
CA TYR A 1164 11.04 6.81 6.02
C TYR A 1164 10.89 7.24 7.48
N GLN A 1165 11.96 7.12 8.27
CA GLN A 1165 11.96 7.51 9.68
C GLN A 1165 11.67 9.00 9.85
N SER A 1166 12.30 9.89 9.07
CA SER A 1166 12.07 11.33 9.19
C SER A 1166 10.62 11.71 8.85
N VAL A 1167 10.04 11.09 7.82
CA VAL A 1167 8.63 11.29 7.45
C VAL A 1167 7.70 10.75 8.54
N GLY A 1168 7.96 9.54 9.06
CA GLY A 1168 7.17 8.94 10.15
C GLY A 1168 7.18 9.77 11.44
N GLU A 1169 8.34 10.28 11.83
CA GLU A 1169 8.49 11.17 12.99
C GLU A 1169 7.76 12.50 12.78
N ALA A 1170 7.88 13.10 11.60
CA ALA A 1170 7.19 14.34 11.26
C ALA A 1170 5.66 14.19 11.27
N VAL A 1171 5.15 13.08 10.72
CA VAL A 1171 3.72 12.74 10.73
C VAL A 1171 3.20 12.58 12.16
N MET A 1172 3.95 11.86 13.02
CA MET A 1172 3.56 11.70 14.42
C MET A 1172 3.67 12.99 15.23
N ALA A 1173 4.64 13.86 14.92
CA ALA A 1173 4.75 15.17 15.54
C ALA A 1173 3.54 16.06 15.21
N ALA A 1174 3.11 16.08 13.95
CA ALA A 1174 1.91 16.79 13.50
C ALA A 1174 0.62 16.25 14.12
N LEU A 1175 0.57 14.96 14.50
CA LEU A 1175 -0.54 14.40 15.25
C LEU A 1175 -0.50 14.80 16.73
N LYS A 1176 0.67 14.82 17.37
CA LYS A 1176 0.81 15.18 18.79
C LYS A 1176 0.38 16.62 19.08
N THR A 1177 0.57 17.54 18.14
CA THR A 1177 0.06 18.92 18.28
C THR A 1177 -1.47 18.98 18.31
N GLN A 1178 -2.18 17.92 17.88
CA GLN A 1178 -3.65 17.84 17.93
C GLN A 1178 -4.22 17.37 19.29
N GLY A 1179 -3.41 16.86 20.22
CA GLY A 1179 -3.92 16.22 21.45
C GLY A 1179 -4.73 17.16 22.35
N ASP A 1180 -5.89 16.69 22.85
CA ASP A 1180 -6.91 17.21 23.81
C ASP A 1180 -7.26 18.72 23.87
N ASN A 1181 -6.36 19.61 23.51
CA ASN A 1181 -6.60 21.03 23.29
C ASN A 1181 -6.29 21.33 21.83
N GLU A 1182 -7.15 22.13 21.18
CA GLU A 1182 -6.92 22.70 19.86
C GLU A 1182 -5.70 23.65 19.85
N ASN A 1183 -4.49 23.11 20.02
CA ASN A 1183 -3.27 23.83 19.73
C ASN A 1183 -2.93 23.63 18.25
N VAL A 1184 -2.63 24.73 17.57
CA VAL A 1184 -2.33 24.80 16.12
C VAL A 1184 -0.87 24.50 15.90
#